data_AF-A0A4Q4XNB4-F1
#
_entry.id   AF-A0A4Q4XNB4-F1
#
_cell.length_a   1.000
_cell.length_b   1.000
_cell.length_c   1.000
_cell.angle_alpha   90.00
_cell.angle_beta   90.00
_cell.angle_gamma   90.00
#
_symmetry.space_group_name_H-M   'P 1'
#
loop_
_entity.id
_entity.type
_entity.pdbx_description
1 polymer ?
#
loop_
_entity_poly.entity_id
_entity_poly.type
_entity_poly.pdbx_seq_one_letter_code
_entity_poly.pdbx_strand_id
1 'polypeptide(L)'
;MEFLSRFPWKPLLGAVVAYLASLIFYRLYLHPLAKFPGPKLAAISRYYEAYYDVVCNGQYTFKIAELHRIYGPIIRISPYELHINDPSFYEKLYRQDGRWNKYEWSYKAFSAPDSAICTPDHDLHKQRRAATAPFFSKASVTRKQGIIHSLADKLCDHIGKSVDSKTSMNIGTAISAFTRDVATQFILGKDYRNLDTEDFNAGMTAVLQSSGAIWRVTKHVPWLGPTMKSLPPSFMERIADDATKSFLIFLKDCELTARAAISAHATKDVDDKDSRTIIDEILRSDLPSSEKTLKHVNDEVGTITGAAFETTAQALRQVLYQIYSNKAILSRLRAELSTLPSADDQNLAALERLPYLTAILMEALRLSPGVATRLARIAPDRDLVYGKWSIPSGTPVGMTALLMHKNESLYPDPEKFDPERWMDIEARKRADKTFAPFSRGTRICLGMHLAWAELYIATASLVRRFDLELDNAGPKDVVPELAELSFLCAFALLAPGIYANAVLRFGCSTIVVERLDPLVTPGEIPSPHVHQIVGGNAFAERIPESDVSLLANCTTCSFTEDLSNYWTANLYFKARNGTYKRVEQIPNRFLDGEIGGMTVYYTGPYDDSKVTAFTPGFRMLAGDAAQRAPGGINKWNGSCFRCYNAPNFGGDNYAPCSDPSVDTVGLPNKACPGGIRTTVRFPTCWDGKNLDSPDHTSHVSYPASGTFESNGPCPDTHPVKLPQLMYEVIWDTTPFNDPELWPEDGSQPFYLSMGDNTGYGQHGDYMFGWKDDALQRAIDANCFGANCQQLTTQSFDEANKCSVQKKVDEEVDGWLDRLPGMSMQSMTWTS
;
A
#
# COMPACT_ATOMS: atom_id res chain seq x y z
N MET A 1 33.16 34.66 -10.39
CA MET A 1 32.69 35.52 -9.28
C MET A 1 32.41 36.97 -9.69
N GLU A 2 32.96 37.51 -10.80
CA GLU A 2 32.67 38.88 -11.28
C GLU A 2 31.24 39.13 -11.81
N PHE A 3 30.47 38.09 -12.13
CA PHE A 3 29.09 38.23 -12.60
C PHE A 3 28.11 38.63 -11.48
N LEU A 4 28.35 38.16 -10.25
CA LEU A 4 27.51 38.46 -9.09
C LEU A 4 27.73 39.88 -8.52
N SER A 5 28.91 40.46 -8.73
CA SER A 5 29.24 41.82 -8.29
C SER A 5 28.69 42.92 -9.22
N ARG A 6 28.34 42.58 -10.46
CA ARG A 6 27.65 43.48 -11.42
C ARG A 6 26.13 43.40 -11.34
N PHE A 7 25.59 42.48 -10.54
CA PHE A 7 24.15 42.33 -10.39
C PHE A 7 23.59 43.50 -9.55
N PRO A 8 22.52 44.18 -9.99
CA PRO A 8 22.06 45.41 -9.34
C PRO A 8 21.18 45.08 -8.13
N TRP A 9 21.80 44.57 -7.06
CA TRP A 9 21.12 44.13 -5.83
C TRP A 9 20.38 45.26 -5.11
N LYS A 10 20.89 46.50 -5.16
CA LYS A 10 20.27 47.67 -4.50
C LYS A 10 18.93 48.07 -5.11
N PRO A 11 18.79 48.28 -6.44
CA PRO A 11 17.47 48.56 -7.03
C PRO A 11 16.53 47.34 -6.97
N LEU A 12 17.06 46.11 -7.03
CA LEU A 12 16.24 44.91 -6.81
C LEU A 12 15.64 44.90 -5.39
N LEU A 13 16.45 45.14 -4.37
CA LEU A 13 16.00 45.24 -2.98
C LEU A 13 15.00 46.39 -2.82
N GLY A 14 15.28 47.56 -3.42
CA GLY A 14 14.37 48.71 -3.43
C GLY A 14 13.01 48.38 -4.06
N ALA A 15 13.00 47.69 -5.20
CA ALA A 15 11.79 47.25 -5.87
C ALA A 15 11.00 46.24 -5.03
N VAL A 16 11.67 45.28 -4.38
CA VAL A 16 11.04 44.30 -3.49
C VAL A 16 10.39 45.00 -2.28
N VAL A 17 11.10 45.94 -1.63
CA VAL A 17 10.56 46.70 -0.49
C VAL A 17 9.35 47.54 -0.91
N ALA A 18 9.44 48.25 -2.04
CA ALA A 18 8.33 49.06 -2.56
C ALA A 18 7.11 48.19 -2.91
N TYR A 19 7.33 47.03 -3.54
CA TYR A 19 6.28 46.06 -3.83
C TYR A 19 5.62 45.54 -2.54
N LEU A 20 6.39 45.11 -1.55
CA LEU A 20 5.85 44.62 -0.28
C LEU A 20 5.09 45.71 0.47
N ALA A 21 5.61 46.94 0.54
CA ALA A 21 4.94 48.06 1.19
C ALA A 21 3.62 48.43 0.51
N SER A 22 3.60 48.50 -0.83
CA SER A 22 2.38 48.76 -1.60
C SER A 22 1.36 47.62 -1.47
N LEU A 23 1.79 46.36 -1.44
CA LEU A 23 0.94 45.21 -1.21
C LEU A 23 0.32 45.21 0.20
N ILE A 24 1.10 45.54 1.23
CA ILE A 24 0.63 45.70 2.62
C ILE A 24 -0.43 46.79 2.68
N PHE A 25 -0.13 47.95 2.11
CA PHE A 25 -1.07 49.08 2.08
C PHE A 25 -2.38 48.70 1.37
N TYR A 26 -2.29 48.09 0.18
CA TYR A 26 -3.45 47.61 -0.55
C TYR A 26 -4.27 46.62 0.29
N ARG A 27 -3.65 45.58 0.86
CA ARG A 27 -4.35 44.54 1.63
C ARG A 27 -5.05 45.05 2.88
N LEU A 28 -4.48 46.06 3.54
CA LEU A 28 -5.02 46.65 4.77
C LEU A 28 -6.10 47.68 4.52
N TYR A 29 -6.00 48.49 3.46
CA TYR A 29 -6.85 49.68 3.30
C TYR A 29 -7.72 49.68 2.05
N LEU A 30 -7.28 49.05 0.95
CA LEU A 30 -7.95 49.13 -0.35
C LEU A 30 -8.60 47.81 -0.80
N HIS A 31 -8.16 46.68 -0.24
CA HIS A 31 -8.69 45.38 -0.59
C HIS A 31 -10.19 45.30 -0.25
N PRO A 32 -11.04 44.62 -1.04
CA PRO A 32 -12.48 44.52 -0.76
C PRO A 32 -12.83 43.96 0.62
N LEU A 33 -11.90 43.19 1.20
CA LEU A 33 -12.03 42.63 2.55
C LEU A 33 -11.45 43.51 3.68
N ALA A 34 -10.91 44.70 3.39
CA ALA A 34 -10.32 45.62 4.38
C ALA A 34 -11.33 46.09 5.45
N LYS A 35 -12.62 46.14 5.09
CA LYS A 35 -13.73 46.52 6.00
C LYS A 35 -14.07 45.47 7.05
N PHE A 36 -13.65 44.21 6.88
CA PHE A 36 -13.98 43.13 7.80
C PHE A 36 -12.98 43.08 8.97
N PRO A 37 -13.44 42.83 10.20
CA PRO A 37 -12.56 42.82 11.37
C PRO A 37 -11.67 41.57 11.37
N GLY A 38 -10.52 41.65 12.04
CA GLY A 38 -9.58 40.54 12.17
C GLY A 38 -8.14 41.01 12.42
N PRO A 39 -7.20 40.09 12.67
CA PRO A 39 -5.80 40.45 12.86
C PRO A 39 -5.19 41.11 11.63
N LYS A 40 -4.49 42.24 11.82
CA LYS A 40 -3.80 42.92 10.71
C LYS A 40 -2.77 42.02 10.03
N LEU A 41 -2.06 41.19 10.79
CA LEU A 41 -1.08 40.24 10.23
C LEU A 41 -1.75 39.19 9.33
N ALA A 42 -2.93 38.67 9.72
CA ALA A 42 -3.72 37.77 8.89
C ALA A 42 -4.21 38.46 7.62
N ALA A 43 -4.62 39.72 7.69
CA ALA A 43 -4.99 40.51 6.52
C ALA A 43 -3.80 40.76 5.56
N ILE A 44 -2.58 40.88 6.08
CA ILE A 44 -1.36 41.13 5.30
C ILE A 44 -0.87 39.87 4.60
N SER A 45 -0.81 38.71 5.27
CA SER A 45 -0.18 37.51 4.71
C SER A 45 -0.81 36.21 5.20
N ARG A 46 -0.82 35.18 4.33
CA ARG A 46 -1.15 33.80 4.69
C ARG A 46 -0.13 33.17 5.65
N TYR A 47 1.06 33.76 5.82
CA TYR A 47 2.04 33.27 6.80
C TYR A 47 1.57 33.36 8.24
N TYR A 48 0.55 34.19 8.52
CA TYR A 48 -0.13 34.15 9.82
C TYR A 48 -0.78 32.79 10.07
N GLU A 49 -1.51 32.27 9.08
CA GLU A 49 -2.07 30.92 9.14
C GLU A 49 -0.97 29.85 9.09
N ALA A 50 0.04 30.01 8.24
CA ALA A 50 1.15 29.06 8.14
C ALA A 50 1.90 28.89 9.46
N TYR A 51 2.05 29.95 10.25
CA TYR A 51 2.64 29.88 11.58
C TYR A 51 1.85 28.93 12.48
N TYR A 52 0.53 29.07 12.55
CA TYR A 52 -0.29 28.19 13.39
C TYR A 52 -0.41 26.76 12.83
N ASP A 53 -0.46 26.62 11.50
CA ASP A 53 -0.56 25.31 10.83
C ASP A 53 0.74 24.49 10.95
N VAL A 54 1.89 25.13 10.75
CA VAL A 54 3.20 24.46 10.64
C VAL A 54 4.01 24.59 11.93
N VAL A 55 4.17 25.81 12.46
CA VAL A 55 5.03 26.05 13.64
C VAL A 55 4.32 25.68 14.94
N CYS A 56 3.02 25.98 15.05
CA CYS A 56 2.21 25.59 16.21
C CYS A 56 1.47 24.26 15.99
N ASN A 57 1.93 23.41 15.07
CA ASN A 57 1.39 22.08 14.78
C ASN A 57 -0.13 22.00 14.50
N GLY A 58 -0.78 23.01 13.91
CA GLY A 58 -2.21 22.93 13.51
C GLY A 58 -3.20 23.63 14.44
N GLN A 59 -2.72 24.54 15.28
CA GLN A 59 -3.54 25.26 16.26
C GLN A 59 -4.45 26.34 15.65
N TYR A 60 -4.53 26.47 14.32
CA TYR A 60 -5.23 27.59 13.70
C TYR A 60 -6.75 27.55 13.90
N THR A 61 -7.36 26.37 13.97
CA THR A 61 -8.79 26.23 14.29
C THR A 61 -9.13 26.83 15.65
N PHE A 62 -8.32 26.51 16.68
CA PHE A 62 -8.50 27.03 18.03
C PHE A 62 -8.17 28.52 18.09
N LYS A 63 -7.16 28.97 17.33
CA LYS A 63 -6.87 30.39 17.20
C LYS A 63 -8.04 31.16 16.60
N ILE A 64 -8.70 30.63 15.57
CA ILE A 64 -9.91 31.22 14.97
C ILE A 64 -11.02 31.37 16.03
N ALA A 65 -11.20 30.38 16.91
CA ALA A 65 -12.16 30.47 18.00
C ALA A 65 -11.85 31.65 18.95
N GLU A 66 -10.58 31.84 19.33
CA GLU A 66 -10.15 33.01 20.11
C GLU A 66 -10.41 34.33 19.35
N LEU A 67 -10.10 34.37 18.06
CA LEU A 67 -10.30 35.56 17.23
C LEU A 67 -11.78 35.95 17.16
N HIS A 68 -12.71 34.99 17.13
CA HIS A 68 -14.14 35.28 17.20
C HIS A 68 -14.57 35.93 18.52
N ARG A 69 -13.92 35.59 19.64
CA ARG A 69 -14.18 36.24 20.94
C ARG A 69 -13.74 37.72 20.94
N ILE A 70 -12.71 38.06 20.15
CA ILE A 70 -12.15 39.42 20.09
C ILE A 70 -12.88 40.29 19.06
N TYR A 71 -13.10 39.75 17.85
CA TYR A 71 -13.52 40.53 16.68
C TYR A 71 -15.00 40.37 16.32
N GLY A 72 -15.70 39.38 16.89
CA GLY A 72 -17.11 39.12 16.66
C GLY A 72 -17.36 37.95 15.69
N PRO A 73 -18.60 37.78 15.19
CA PRO A 73 -19.05 36.54 14.56
C PRO A 73 -18.57 36.34 13.11
N ILE A 74 -18.01 37.36 12.47
CA ILE A 74 -17.39 37.28 11.14
C ILE A 74 -16.03 37.95 11.20
N ILE A 75 -14.98 37.25 10.73
CA ILE A 75 -13.61 37.72 10.82
C ILE A 75 -12.83 37.43 9.53
N ARG A 76 -11.85 38.27 9.21
CA ARG A 76 -10.86 38.05 8.15
C ARG A 76 -9.66 37.29 8.72
N ILE A 77 -9.44 36.09 8.19
CA ILE A 77 -8.43 35.13 8.70
C ILE A 77 -7.27 34.93 7.72
N SER A 78 -7.33 35.51 6.54
CA SER A 78 -6.20 35.60 5.62
C SER A 78 -6.38 36.83 4.73
N PRO A 79 -5.45 37.13 3.80
CA PRO A 79 -5.67 38.22 2.87
C PRO A 79 -6.93 38.04 2.01
N TYR A 80 -7.40 36.79 1.87
CA TYR A 80 -8.43 36.41 0.90
C TYR A 80 -9.67 35.77 1.52
N GLU A 81 -9.61 35.26 2.76
CA GLU A 81 -10.66 34.40 3.33
C GLU A 81 -11.29 35.00 4.58
N LEU A 82 -12.60 34.79 4.69
CA LEU A 82 -13.40 35.10 5.88
C LEU A 82 -13.81 33.82 6.61
N HIS A 83 -13.95 33.90 7.92
CA HIS A 83 -14.54 32.86 8.74
C HIS A 83 -15.75 33.41 9.49
N ILE A 84 -16.82 32.62 9.54
CA ILE A 84 -18.05 32.94 10.28
C ILE A 84 -18.23 31.89 11.38
N ASN A 85 -18.55 32.34 12.60
CA ASN A 85 -18.88 31.47 13.73
C ASN A 85 -20.26 31.82 14.27
N ASP A 86 -21.27 31.59 13.44
CA ASP A 86 -22.69 31.82 13.72
C ASP A 86 -23.49 30.64 13.15
N PRO A 87 -24.03 29.75 14.00
CA PRO A 87 -24.75 28.56 13.53
C PRO A 87 -25.96 28.86 12.65
N SER A 88 -26.61 30.04 12.82
CA SER A 88 -27.74 30.44 12.00
C SER A 88 -27.38 30.67 10.52
N PHE A 89 -26.09 30.85 10.24
CA PHE A 89 -25.56 31.03 8.89
C PHE A 89 -25.14 29.70 8.22
N TYR A 90 -25.06 28.59 8.97
CA TYR A 90 -24.52 27.33 8.46
C TYR A 90 -25.28 26.82 7.24
N GLU A 91 -26.61 26.76 7.31
CA GLU A 91 -27.46 26.34 6.18
C GLU A 91 -27.52 27.37 5.04
N LYS A 92 -27.01 28.60 5.22
CA LYS A 92 -26.88 29.55 4.11
C LYS A 92 -25.61 29.29 3.30
N LEU A 93 -24.55 28.81 3.96
CA LEU A 93 -23.25 28.54 3.34
C LEU A 93 -23.15 27.10 2.80
N TYR A 94 -23.72 26.12 3.50
CA TYR A 94 -23.66 24.70 3.17
C TYR A 94 -25.02 24.15 2.73
N ARG A 95 -25.51 24.63 1.57
CA ARG A 95 -26.85 24.31 1.05
C ARG A 95 -26.86 23.50 -0.25
N GLN A 96 -28.06 23.08 -0.65
CA GLN A 96 -28.29 22.26 -1.83
C GLN A 96 -28.44 23.09 -3.12
N ASP A 97 -28.96 24.31 -3.03
CA ASP A 97 -29.20 25.19 -4.18
C ASP A 97 -28.06 26.20 -4.41
N GLY A 98 -27.95 26.64 -5.66
CA GLY A 98 -26.95 27.61 -6.11
C GLY A 98 -25.57 27.01 -6.37
N ARG A 99 -24.70 27.82 -6.98
CA ARG A 99 -23.35 27.43 -7.33
C ARG A 99 -22.39 27.70 -6.17
N TRP A 100 -21.65 26.67 -5.77
CA TRP A 100 -20.75 26.67 -4.61
C TRP A 100 -19.43 25.98 -4.96
N ASN A 101 -18.38 26.77 -5.13
CA ASN A 101 -17.03 26.26 -5.37
C ASN A 101 -16.33 25.97 -4.04
N LYS A 102 -15.44 24.98 -4.03
CA LYS A 102 -14.47 24.81 -2.92
C LYS A 102 -13.33 25.81 -3.10
N TYR A 103 -12.63 26.11 -2.01
CA TYR A 103 -11.47 26.97 -2.06
C TYR A 103 -10.24 26.21 -2.55
N GLU A 104 -9.87 26.39 -3.81
CA GLU A 104 -8.81 25.65 -4.48
C GLU A 104 -7.50 25.56 -3.69
N TRP A 105 -7.10 26.64 -3.01
CA TRP A 105 -5.87 26.68 -2.22
C TRP A 105 -5.80 25.60 -1.13
N SER A 106 -6.90 25.31 -0.44
CA SER A 106 -6.90 24.28 0.61
C SER A 106 -6.96 22.85 0.06
N TYR A 107 -7.48 22.67 -1.16
CA TYR A 107 -7.66 21.33 -1.75
C TYR A 107 -6.50 20.91 -2.66
N LYS A 108 -5.75 21.85 -3.25
CA LYS A 108 -4.50 21.55 -3.97
C LYS A 108 -3.47 20.80 -3.13
N ALA A 109 -3.51 20.99 -1.81
CA ALA A 109 -2.62 20.33 -0.84
C ALA A 109 -2.72 18.79 -0.84
N PHE A 110 -3.86 18.22 -1.25
CA PHE A 110 -4.07 16.77 -1.32
C PHE A 110 -3.42 16.12 -2.56
N SER A 111 -2.96 16.91 -3.53
CA SER A 111 -2.29 16.43 -4.75
C SER A 111 -3.09 15.45 -5.62
N ALA A 112 -4.42 15.37 -5.49
CA ALA A 112 -5.31 14.53 -6.31
C ALA A 112 -6.32 15.38 -7.10
N PRO A 113 -5.85 16.24 -8.03
CA PRO A 113 -6.66 17.28 -8.65
C PRO A 113 -7.85 16.76 -9.47
N ASP A 114 -7.82 15.50 -9.91
CA ASP A 114 -8.88 14.94 -10.73
C ASP A 114 -9.98 14.30 -9.89
N SER A 115 -9.77 14.06 -8.59
CA SER A 115 -10.82 13.55 -7.71
C SER A 115 -11.98 14.54 -7.48
N ALA A 116 -13.20 14.04 -7.29
CA ALA A 116 -14.37 14.81 -6.90
C ALA A 116 -14.12 15.55 -5.58
N ILE A 117 -13.48 14.92 -4.58
CA ILE A 117 -13.22 15.58 -3.30
C ILE A 117 -12.30 16.79 -3.44
N CYS A 118 -11.35 16.80 -4.38
CA CYS A 118 -10.46 17.95 -4.60
C CYS A 118 -10.98 18.95 -5.63
N THR A 119 -12.00 18.58 -6.43
CA THR A 119 -12.56 19.40 -7.51
C THR A 119 -13.16 20.73 -6.98
N PRO A 120 -12.54 21.90 -7.29
CA PRO A 120 -13.03 23.17 -6.80
C PRO A 120 -14.35 23.61 -7.45
N ASP A 121 -14.45 23.49 -8.77
CA ASP A 121 -15.63 23.91 -9.53
C ASP A 121 -16.88 23.12 -9.10
N HIS A 122 -18.03 23.80 -9.09
CA HIS A 122 -19.32 23.23 -8.70
C HIS A 122 -19.86 22.23 -9.72
N ASP A 123 -19.85 22.59 -10.99
CA ASP A 123 -20.54 21.83 -12.03
C ASP A 123 -19.76 20.57 -12.37
N LEU A 124 -18.43 20.66 -12.46
CA LEU A 124 -17.56 19.48 -12.64
C LEU A 124 -17.66 18.51 -11.46
N HIS A 125 -17.64 19.02 -10.23
CA HIS A 125 -17.86 18.16 -9.06
C HIS A 125 -19.24 17.50 -9.09
N LYS A 126 -20.29 18.23 -9.46
CA LYS A 126 -21.64 17.68 -9.52
C LYS A 126 -21.70 16.49 -10.48
N GLN A 127 -21.03 16.59 -11.64
CA GLN A 127 -20.91 15.50 -12.60
C GLN A 127 -20.15 14.30 -12.00
N ARG A 128 -18.95 14.51 -11.46
CA ARG A 128 -18.14 13.44 -10.83
C ARG A 128 -18.87 12.77 -9.66
N ARG A 129 -19.53 13.57 -8.82
CA ARG A 129 -20.32 13.09 -7.68
C ARG A 129 -21.54 12.27 -8.11
N ALA A 130 -22.19 12.62 -9.22
CA ALA A 130 -23.32 11.86 -9.73
C ALA A 130 -22.93 10.42 -10.11
N ALA A 131 -21.70 10.21 -10.58
CA ALA A 131 -21.17 8.89 -10.90
C ALA A 131 -20.90 8.02 -9.68
N THR A 132 -20.53 8.60 -8.54
CA THR A 132 -20.11 7.82 -7.35
C THR A 132 -21.18 7.76 -6.25
N ALA A 133 -22.10 8.72 -6.18
CA ALA A 133 -23.12 8.79 -5.13
C ALA A 133 -24.06 7.58 -5.02
N PRO A 134 -24.53 6.94 -6.12
CA PRO A 134 -25.41 5.78 -6.03
C PRO A 134 -24.78 4.60 -5.29
N PHE A 135 -23.47 4.40 -5.48
CA PHE A 135 -22.69 3.35 -4.83
C PHE A 135 -22.71 3.43 -3.30
N PHE A 136 -22.74 4.65 -2.76
CA PHE A 136 -22.77 4.92 -1.31
C PHE A 136 -24.18 5.26 -0.78
N SER A 137 -25.23 5.01 -1.58
CA SER A 137 -26.61 5.19 -1.11
C SER A 137 -26.93 4.26 0.07
N LYS A 138 -27.87 4.67 0.94
CA LYS A 138 -28.32 3.85 2.07
C LYS A 138 -28.74 2.43 1.64
N ALA A 139 -29.44 2.33 0.50
CA ALA A 139 -29.84 1.04 -0.05
C ALA A 139 -28.64 0.18 -0.47
N SER A 140 -27.62 0.77 -1.10
CA SER A 140 -26.39 0.05 -1.49
C SER A 140 -25.62 -0.47 -0.28
N VAL A 141 -25.42 0.39 0.73
CA VAL A 141 -24.75 0.01 1.98
C VAL A 141 -25.49 -1.11 2.70
N THR A 142 -26.83 -1.03 2.76
CA THR A 142 -27.66 -2.07 3.39
C THR A 142 -27.54 -3.41 2.66
N ARG A 143 -27.49 -3.42 1.32
CA ARG A 143 -27.29 -4.66 0.56
C ARG A 143 -25.93 -5.31 0.84
N LYS A 144 -24.88 -4.50 0.99
CA LYS A 144 -23.50 -4.95 1.24
C LYS A 144 -23.12 -5.08 2.71
N GLN A 145 -24.08 -4.95 3.65
CA GLN A 145 -23.79 -4.94 5.10
C GLN A 145 -23.11 -6.23 5.60
N GLY A 146 -23.29 -7.36 4.90
CA GLY A 146 -22.64 -8.63 5.25
C GLY A 146 -21.11 -8.55 5.29
N ILE A 147 -20.49 -7.69 4.47
CA ILE A 147 -19.04 -7.42 4.52
C ILE A 147 -18.65 -6.83 5.88
N ILE A 148 -19.42 -5.85 6.35
CA ILE A 148 -19.19 -5.15 7.61
C ILE A 148 -19.37 -6.10 8.79
N HIS A 149 -20.41 -6.94 8.76
CA HIS A 149 -20.65 -7.96 9.79
C HIS A 149 -19.54 -9.00 9.86
N SER A 150 -19.13 -9.56 8.72
CA SER A 150 -18.04 -10.53 8.65
C SER A 150 -16.74 -9.99 9.25
N LEU A 151 -16.38 -8.75 8.92
CA LEU A 151 -15.18 -8.10 9.46
C LEU A 151 -15.33 -7.71 10.93
N ALA A 152 -16.53 -7.37 11.39
CA ALA A 152 -16.79 -7.09 12.81
C ALA A 152 -16.72 -8.37 13.65
N ASP A 153 -17.21 -9.49 13.13
CA ASP A 153 -17.07 -10.81 13.74
C ASP A 153 -15.60 -11.21 13.81
N LYS A 154 -14.85 -11.03 12.71
CA LYS A 154 -13.41 -11.27 12.66
C LYS A 154 -12.62 -10.44 13.67
N LEU A 155 -12.95 -9.15 13.82
CA LEU A 155 -12.38 -8.29 14.84
C LEU A 155 -12.67 -8.83 16.25
N CYS A 156 -13.92 -9.27 16.50
CA CYS A 156 -14.28 -9.88 17.77
C CYS A 156 -13.51 -11.17 18.03
N ASP A 157 -13.31 -12.02 17.03
CA ASP A 157 -12.54 -13.27 17.18
C ASP A 157 -11.09 -13.00 17.61
N HIS A 158 -10.44 -11.98 17.03
CA HIS A 158 -9.09 -11.57 17.42
C HIS A 158 -9.02 -11.00 18.84
N ILE A 159 -10.03 -10.22 19.25
CA ILE A 159 -10.15 -9.76 20.64
C ILE A 159 -10.38 -10.94 21.58
N GLY A 160 -11.23 -11.89 21.22
CA GLY A 160 -11.52 -13.10 21.99
C GLY A 160 -10.26 -13.95 22.25
N LYS A 161 -9.43 -14.16 21.22
CA LYS A 161 -8.13 -14.83 21.39
C LYS A 161 -7.23 -14.14 22.41
N SER A 162 -7.21 -12.79 22.40
CA SER A 162 -6.42 -12.00 23.36
C SER A 162 -6.93 -12.12 24.80
N VAL A 163 -8.25 -12.26 24.98
CA VAL A 163 -8.88 -12.54 26.28
C VAL A 163 -8.45 -13.92 26.80
N ASP A 164 -8.48 -14.94 25.93
CA ASP A 164 -8.08 -16.31 26.30
C ASP A 164 -6.59 -16.40 26.68
N SER A 165 -5.72 -15.68 25.97
CA SER A 165 -4.29 -15.59 26.27
C SER A 165 -3.95 -14.62 27.41
N LYS A 166 -4.93 -13.89 27.97
CA LYS A 166 -4.76 -12.85 29.00
C LYS A 166 -3.72 -11.78 28.61
N THR A 167 -3.69 -11.41 27.34
CA THR A 167 -2.77 -10.39 26.80
C THR A 167 -3.51 -9.09 26.50
N SER A 168 -2.88 -7.95 26.79
CA SER A 168 -3.37 -6.63 26.37
C SER A 168 -3.12 -6.40 24.88
N MET A 169 -4.02 -5.69 24.21
CA MET A 169 -3.86 -5.32 22.79
C MET A 169 -4.19 -3.85 22.53
N ASN A 170 -3.63 -3.28 21.47
CA ASN A 170 -3.96 -1.92 21.04
C ASN A 170 -5.29 -1.93 20.25
N ILE A 171 -6.39 -1.62 20.93
CA ILE A 171 -7.71 -1.54 20.29
C ILE A 171 -7.77 -0.45 19.20
N GLY A 172 -6.96 0.60 19.32
CA GLY A 172 -6.92 1.69 18.35
C GLY A 172 -6.39 1.27 16.98
N THR A 173 -5.36 0.42 16.92
CA THR A 173 -4.83 -0.13 15.67
C THR A 173 -5.75 -1.21 15.11
N ALA A 174 -6.33 -2.06 15.96
CA ALA A 174 -7.32 -3.06 15.56
C ALA A 174 -8.56 -2.43 14.91
N ILE A 175 -9.08 -1.32 15.47
CA ILE A 175 -10.20 -0.57 14.89
C ILE A 175 -9.82 0.06 13.54
N SER A 176 -8.62 0.61 13.39
CA SER A 176 -8.18 1.09 12.07
C SER A 176 -7.99 -0.03 11.05
N ALA A 177 -7.55 -1.23 11.47
CA ALA A 177 -7.50 -2.38 10.58
C ALA A 177 -8.90 -2.81 10.13
N PHE A 178 -9.87 -2.82 11.04
CA PHE A 178 -11.27 -3.10 10.72
C PHE A 178 -11.83 -2.11 9.67
N THR A 179 -11.70 -0.80 9.88
CA THR A 179 -12.22 0.19 8.92
C THR A 179 -11.46 0.18 7.60
N ARG A 180 -10.15 -0.12 7.61
CA ARG A 180 -9.37 -0.34 6.39
C ARG A 180 -9.89 -1.52 5.58
N ASP A 181 -10.08 -2.68 6.21
CA ASP A 181 -10.58 -3.87 5.53
C ASP A 181 -12.02 -3.67 5.02
N VAL A 182 -12.88 -3.00 5.80
CA VAL A 182 -14.24 -2.64 5.36
C VAL A 182 -14.16 -1.75 4.12
N ALA A 183 -13.35 -0.70 4.16
CA ALA A 183 -13.21 0.23 3.04
C ALA A 183 -12.68 -0.47 1.79
N THR A 184 -11.61 -1.27 1.89
CA THR A 184 -11.04 -1.93 0.71
C THR A 184 -11.95 -3.00 0.13
N GLN A 185 -12.61 -3.80 0.97
CA GLN A 185 -13.55 -4.82 0.49
C GLN A 185 -14.82 -4.19 -0.09
N PHE A 186 -15.38 -3.16 0.57
CA PHE A 186 -16.60 -2.50 0.11
C PHE A 186 -16.39 -1.71 -1.18
N ILE A 187 -15.29 -0.95 -1.26
CA ILE A 187 -15.03 0.02 -2.35
C ILE A 187 -14.36 -0.66 -3.54
N LEU A 188 -13.37 -1.53 -3.30
CA LEU A 188 -12.53 -2.14 -4.34
C LEU A 188 -12.83 -3.62 -4.57
N GLY A 189 -13.62 -4.27 -3.70
CA GLY A 189 -13.79 -5.72 -3.73
C GLY A 189 -12.50 -6.48 -3.39
N LYS A 190 -11.56 -5.83 -2.69
CA LYS A 190 -10.25 -6.39 -2.35
C LYS A 190 -10.09 -6.62 -0.85
N ASP A 191 -9.61 -7.81 -0.51
CA ASP A 191 -9.27 -8.21 0.85
C ASP A 191 -7.76 -8.06 1.09
N TYR A 192 -7.37 -7.05 1.89
CA TYR A 192 -5.97 -6.81 2.28
C TYR A 192 -5.61 -7.45 3.62
N ARG A 193 -6.58 -8.07 4.31
CA ARG A 193 -6.38 -8.82 5.55
C ARG A 193 -5.62 -8.04 6.63
N ASN A 194 -5.87 -6.74 6.79
CA ASN A 194 -5.22 -5.93 7.81
C ASN A 194 -5.48 -6.49 9.21
N LEU A 195 -6.69 -7.01 9.46
CA LEU A 195 -7.05 -7.64 10.73
C LEU A 195 -6.25 -8.91 11.04
N ASP A 196 -5.63 -9.57 10.06
CA ASP A 196 -4.88 -10.82 10.26
C ASP A 196 -3.40 -10.61 10.57
N THR A 197 -2.92 -9.37 10.48
CA THR A 197 -1.54 -9.03 10.81
C THR A 197 -1.36 -8.94 12.33
N GLU A 198 -0.21 -9.39 12.84
CA GLU A 198 0.06 -9.47 14.29
C GLU A 198 -0.08 -8.13 15.01
N ASP A 199 0.32 -7.03 14.36
CA ASP A 199 0.24 -5.67 14.90
C ASP A 199 -0.97 -4.86 14.36
N PHE A 200 -1.88 -5.51 13.63
CA PHE A 200 -2.97 -4.86 12.90
C PHE A 200 -2.48 -3.76 11.93
N ASN A 201 -1.27 -3.92 11.37
CA ASN A 201 -0.63 -2.99 10.47
C ASN A 201 -0.55 -1.58 11.10
N ALA A 202 0.03 -1.51 12.30
CA ALA A 202 0.09 -0.29 13.11
C ALA A 202 0.84 0.83 12.40
N GLY A 203 1.88 0.49 11.64
CA GLY A 203 2.63 1.45 10.81
C GLY A 203 1.72 2.21 9.83
N MET A 204 0.85 1.50 9.10
CA MET A 204 -0.12 2.11 8.20
C MET A 204 -1.07 3.06 8.92
N THR A 205 -1.49 2.69 10.14
CA THR A 205 -2.31 3.56 11.01
C THR A 205 -1.59 4.86 11.34
N ALA A 206 -0.33 4.78 11.77
CA ALA A 206 0.48 5.94 12.13
C ALA A 206 0.69 6.90 10.93
N VAL A 207 0.94 6.36 9.73
CA VAL A 207 1.05 7.15 8.50
C VAL A 207 -0.25 7.90 8.23
N LEU A 208 -1.38 7.20 8.22
CA LEU A 208 -2.69 7.81 7.93
C LEU A 208 -3.08 8.88 8.96
N GLN A 209 -2.81 8.66 10.24
CA GLN A 209 -3.03 9.65 11.30
C GLN A 209 -2.13 10.89 11.15
N SER A 210 -0.94 10.73 10.57
CA SER A 210 -0.01 11.82 10.28
C SER A 210 -0.40 12.67 9.05
N SER A 211 -1.36 12.24 8.23
CA SER A 211 -1.79 12.93 7.01
C SER A 211 -2.26 14.38 7.23
N GLY A 212 -2.86 14.67 8.38
CA GLY A 212 -3.26 16.02 8.75
C GLY A 212 -2.07 16.99 8.84
N ALA A 213 -0.93 16.53 9.35
CA ALA A 213 0.28 17.33 9.45
C ALA A 213 0.87 17.64 8.06
N ILE A 214 0.84 16.66 7.16
CA ILE A 214 1.34 16.80 5.79
C ILE A 214 0.48 17.79 5.01
N TRP A 215 -0.85 17.67 5.10
CA TRP A 215 -1.77 18.63 4.49
C TRP A 215 -1.51 20.06 4.98
N ARG A 216 -1.24 20.25 6.29
CA ARG A 216 -0.90 21.57 6.85
C ARG A 216 0.37 22.15 6.23
N VAL A 217 1.37 21.33 5.92
CA VAL A 217 2.61 21.78 5.27
C VAL A 217 2.39 22.08 3.79
N THR A 218 1.85 21.14 3.01
CA THR A 218 1.76 21.25 1.55
C THR A 218 0.80 22.33 1.07
N LYS A 219 -0.19 22.68 1.90
CA LYS A 219 -1.06 23.82 1.69
C LYS A 219 -0.30 25.17 1.64
N HIS A 220 0.79 25.30 2.40
CA HIS A 220 1.63 26.50 2.42
C HIS A 220 2.87 26.37 1.53
N VAL A 221 3.27 25.14 1.17
CA VAL A 221 4.41 24.83 0.31
C VAL A 221 3.92 24.06 -0.94
N PRO A 222 3.28 24.76 -1.90
CA PRO A 222 2.53 24.11 -2.99
C PRO A 222 3.40 23.35 -4.00
N TRP A 223 4.71 23.61 -4.04
CA TRP A 223 5.64 22.87 -4.89
C TRP A 223 6.09 21.54 -4.26
N LEU A 224 5.94 21.36 -2.94
CA LEU A 224 6.45 20.17 -2.24
C LEU A 224 5.80 18.87 -2.74
N GLY A 225 4.46 18.85 -2.87
CA GLY A 225 3.73 17.70 -3.38
C GLY A 225 4.16 17.29 -4.80
N PRO A 226 4.09 18.19 -5.79
CA PRO A 226 4.57 17.92 -7.15
C PRO A 226 6.04 17.51 -7.22
N THR A 227 6.92 18.14 -6.44
CA THR A 227 8.34 17.76 -6.38
C THR A 227 8.50 16.33 -5.88
N MET A 228 7.74 15.92 -4.85
CA MET A 228 7.83 14.57 -4.32
C MET A 228 7.33 13.50 -5.30
N LYS A 229 6.28 13.78 -6.07
CA LYS A 229 5.84 12.91 -7.16
C LYS A 229 6.86 12.73 -8.27
N SER A 230 7.75 13.71 -8.45
CA SER A 230 8.79 13.65 -9.47
C SER A 230 10.07 12.94 -9.03
N LEU A 231 10.15 12.52 -7.75
CA LEU A 231 11.29 11.77 -7.24
C LEU A 231 11.25 10.31 -7.74
N PRO A 232 12.41 9.72 -8.10
CA PRO A 232 12.47 8.31 -8.49
C PRO A 232 11.92 7.40 -7.38
N PRO A 233 11.15 6.34 -7.71
CA PRO A 233 10.64 5.38 -6.71
C PRO A 233 11.74 4.78 -5.83
N SER A 234 12.90 4.47 -6.40
CA SER A 234 14.07 3.96 -5.67
C SER A 234 14.65 4.95 -4.65
N PHE A 235 14.55 6.26 -4.93
CA PHE A 235 14.91 7.30 -3.97
C PHE A 235 13.88 7.36 -2.84
N MET A 236 12.58 7.29 -3.18
CA MET A 236 11.49 7.28 -2.21
C MET A 236 11.55 6.06 -1.30
N GLU A 237 11.80 4.87 -1.83
CA GLU A 237 11.95 3.62 -1.07
C GLU A 237 13.16 3.66 -0.12
N ARG A 238 14.25 4.33 -0.52
CA ARG A 238 15.47 4.46 0.30
C ARG A 238 15.31 5.41 1.48
N ILE A 239 14.47 6.44 1.36
CA ILE A 239 14.25 7.43 2.42
C ILE A 239 13.01 7.13 3.28
N ALA A 240 12.12 6.26 2.79
CA ALA A 240 10.91 5.85 3.46
C ALA A 240 11.18 4.87 4.61
N ASP A 241 10.50 5.08 5.73
CA ASP A 241 10.34 4.04 6.75
C ASP A 241 9.39 2.92 6.24
N ASP A 242 9.35 1.79 6.94
CA ASP A 242 8.58 0.62 6.47
C ASP A 242 7.07 0.89 6.43
N ALA A 243 6.57 1.70 7.36
CA ALA A 243 5.19 2.15 7.37
C ALA A 243 4.84 2.97 6.11
N THR A 244 5.74 3.89 5.73
CA THR A 244 5.64 4.67 4.49
C THR A 244 5.67 3.78 3.27
N LYS A 245 6.56 2.78 3.22
CA LYS A 245 6.61 1.82 2.11
C LYS A 245 5.29 1.06 1.99
N SER A 246 4.72 0.57 3.09
CA SER A 246 3.40 -0.10 3.08
C SER A 246 2.29 0.79 2.53
N PHE A 247 2.30 2.08 2.86
CA PHE A 247 1.35 3.04 2.31
C PHE A 247 1.57 3.29 0.80
N LEU A 248 2.82 3.43 0.35
CA LEU A 248 3.15 3.57 -1.06
C LEU A 248 2.76 2.33 -1.88
N ILE A 249 2.97 1.13 -1.33
CA ILE A 249 2.53 -0.14 -1.92
C ILE A 249 1.00 -0.16 -2.07
N PHE A 250 0.26 0.28 -1.05
CA PHE A 250 -1.20 0.39 -1.11
C PHE A 250 -1.65 1.34 -2.23
N LEU A 251 -1.03 2.53 -2.35
CA LEU A 251 -1.36 3.47 -3.43
C LEU A 251 -1.05 2.89 -4.82
N LYS A 252 0.05 2.17 -4.95
CA LYS A 252 0.41 1.46 -6.19
C LYS A 252 -0.60 0.38 -6.54
N ASP A 253 -1.07 -0.39 -5.54
CA ASP A 253 -2.09 -1.42 -5.77
C ASP A 253 -3.45 -0.81 -6.12
N CYS A 254 -3.81 0.35 -5.56
CA CYS A 254 -5.00 1.10 -5.99
C CYS A 254 -4.93 1.47 -7.49
N GLU A 255 -3.77 1.97 -7.95
CA GLU A 255 -3.57 2.30 -9.38
C GLU A 255 -3.68 1.06 -10.27
N LEU A 256 -3.04 -0.04 -9.87
CA LEU A 256 -3.10 -1.32 -10.59
C LEU A 256 -4.54 -1.84 -10.67
N THR A 257 -5.30 -1.73 -9.58
CA THR A 257 -6.72 -2.11 -9.54
C THR A 257 -7.54 -1.27 -10.50
N ALA A 258 -7.36 0.05 -10.48
CA ALA A 258 -8.02 0.98 -11.40
C ALA A 258 -7.70 0.63 -12.85
N ARG A 259 -6.42 0.37 -13.16
CA ARG A 259 -5.96 0.01 -14.50
C ARG A 259 -6.57 -1.31 -14.99
N ALA A 260 -6.52 -2.35 -14.15
CA ALA A 260 -7.09 -3.66 -14.49
C ALA A 260 -8.60 -3.58 -14.73
N ALA A 261 -9.33 -2.83 -13.89
CA ALA A 261 -10.76 -2.65 -14.04
C ALA A 261 -11.14 -1.84 -15.28
N ILE A 262 -10.38 -0.79 -15.64
CA ILE A 262 -10.58 -0.03 -16.88
C ILE A 262 -10.38 -0.94 -18.10
N SER A 263 -9.31 -1.73 -18.12
CA SER A 263 -9.04 -2.67 -19.21
C SER A 263 -10.13 -3.74 -19.34
N ALA A 264 -10.63 -4.26 -18.22
CA ALA A 264 -11.68 -5.29 -18.20
C ALA A 264 -13.08 -4.75 -18.55
N HIS A 265 -13.34 -3.46 -18.34
CA HIS A 265 -14.64 -2.87 -18.65
C HIS A 265 -14.97 -2.90 -20.16
N ALA A 266 -13.96 -3.00 -21.03
CA ALA A 266 -14.16 -3.20 -22.46
C ALA A 266 -14.70 -4.60 -22.82
N THR A 267 -14.63 -5.58 -21.90
CA THR A 267 -14.88 -7.00 -22.21
C THR A 267 -15.89 -7.70 -21.27
N LYS A 268 -16.22 -7.14 -20.10
CA LYS A 268 -17.11 -7.78 -19.11
C LYS A 268 -18.41 -7.02 -18.87
N ASP A 269 -19.53 -7.63 -19.24
CA ASP A 269 -20.86 -7.34 -18.68
C ASP A 269 -21.00 -8.04 -17.32
N VAL A 270 -20.48 -7.41 -16.26
CA VAL A 270 -20.85 -7.80 -14.88
C VAL A 270 -22.22 -7.22 -14.58
N ASP A 271 -23.26 -8.01 -14.84
CA ASP A 271 -24.65 -7.56 -14.68
C ASP A 271 -25.10 -7.55 -13.21
N ASP A 272 -24.43 -8.33 -12.36
CA ASP A 272 -24.68 -8.35 -10.92
C ASP A 272 -24.27 -7.02 -10.26
N LYS A 273 -25.23 -6.38 -9.57
CA LYS A 273 -25.02 -5.11 -8.86
C LYS A 273 -24.25 -5.28 -7.55
N ASP A 274 -24.25 -6.48 -6.97
CA ASP A 274 -23.68 -6.72 -5.66
C ASP A 274 -22.16 -6.92 -5.71
N SER A 275 -21.63 -7.41 -6.84
CA SER A 275 -20.19 -7.54 -7.11
C SER A 275 -19.52 -6.28 -7.68
N ARG A 276 -20.26 -5.21 -7.99
CA ARG A 276 -19.68 -3.98 -8.56
C ARG A 276 -18.79 -3.26 -7.57
N THR A 277 -17.67 -2.75 -8.05
CA THR A 277 -16.75 -1.84 -7.35
C THR A 277 -17.08 -0.37 -7.63
N ILE A 278 -16.40 0.57 -6.96
CA ILE A 278 -16.55 1.99 -7.29
C ILE A 278 -16.04 2.30 -8.71
N ILE A 279 -15.04 1.55 -9.16
CA ILE A 279 -14.47 1.72 -10.51
C ILE A 279 -15.51 1.32 -11.55
N ASP A 280 -16.19 0.19 -11.33
CA ASP A 280 -17.31 -0.25 -12.16
C ASP A 280 -18.41 0.79 -12.29
N GLU A 281 -18.73 1.50 -11.20
CA GLU A 281 -19.75 2.54 -11.18
C GLU A 281 -19.30 3.77 -11.98
N ILE A 282 -18.05 4.23 -11.80
CA ILE A 282 -17.48 5.35 -12.56
C ILE A 282 -17.50 5.04 -14.06
N LEU A 283 -17.07 3.84 -14.45
CA LEU A 283 -16.95 3.46 -15.86
C LEU A 283 -18.31 3.26 -16.54
N ARG A 284 -19.34 2.82 -15.80
CA ARG A 284 -20.72 2.69 -16.31
C ARG A 284 -21.54 3.97 -16.26
N SER A 285 -21.10 4.98 -15.51
CA SER A 285 -21.82 6.25 -15.39
C SER A 285 -21.92 7.04 -16.70
N ASP A 286 -22.76 8.08 -16.70
CA ASP A 286 -22.89 9.02 -17.82
C ASP A 286 -21.72 10.02 -17.94
N LEU A 287 -20.61 9.80 -17.22
CA LEU A 287 -19.42 10.64 -17.37
C LEU A 287 -18.86 10.56 -18.81
N PRO A 288 -18.42 11.69 -19.38
CA PRO A 288 -17.77 11.68 -20.68
C PRO A 288 -16.46 10.88 -20.63
N SER A 289 -16.00 10.35 -21.77
CA SER A 289 -14.78 9.55 -21.83
C SER A 289 -13.54 10.29 -21.32
N SER A 290 -13.50 11.62 -21.43
CA SER A 290 -12.44 12.47 -20.86
C SER A 290 -12.37 12.40 -19.32
N GLU A 291 -13.47 12.04 -18.67
CA GLU A 291 -13.61 11.84 -17.23
C GLU A 291 -13.58 10.35 -16.84
N LYS A 292 -13.20 9.45 -17.75
CA LYS A 292 -13.00 8.01 -17.46
C LYS A 292 -11.54 7.57 -17.67
N THR A 293 -10.61 8.52 -17.56
CA THR A 293 -9.17 8.25 -17.69
C THR A 293 -8.63 7.53 -16.47
N LEU A 294 -7.56 6.75 -16.64
CA LEU A 294 -6.87 6.09 -15.53
C LEU A 294 -6.48 7.07 -14.43
N LYS A 295 -6.02 8.27 -14.80
CA LYS A 295 -5.63 9.31 -13.85
C LYS A 295 -6.79 9.75 -12.96
N HIS A 296 -7.96 10.04 -13.54
CA HIS A 296 -9.14 10.41 -12.78
C HIS A 296 -9.63 9.25 -11.90
N VAL A 297 -9.75 8.05 -12.47
CA VAL A 297 -10.20 6.87 -11.71
C VAL A 297 -9.25 6.58 -10.54
N ASN A 298 -7.95 6.68 -10.74
CA ASN A 298 -6.95 6.47 -9.67
C ASN A 298 -7.05 7.54 -8.58
N ASP A 299 -7.15 8.82 -8.94
CA ASP A 299 -7.35 9.92 -7.99
C ASP A 299 -8.66 9.72 -7.19
N GLU A 300 -9.74 9.29 -7.84
CA GLU A 300 -11.04 9.05 -7.21
C GLU A 300 -10.98 7.84 -6.27
N VAL A 301 -10.43 6.71 -6.71
CA VAL A 301 -10.25 5.49 -5.90
C VAL A 301 -9.37 5.74 -4.69
N GLY A 302 -8.20 6.35 -4.87
CA GLY A 302 -7.25 6.60 -3.80
C GLY A 302 -7.82 7.54 -2.74
N THR A 303 -8.51 8.61 -3.17
CA THR A 303 -9.09 9.57 -2.23
C THR A 303 -10.34 9.04 -1.52
N ILE A 304 -11.22 8.32 -2.20
CA ILE A 304 -12.42 7.71 -1.58
C ILE A 304 -12.00 6.64 -0.57
N THR A 305 -11.09 5.74 -0.94
CA THR A 305 -10.64 4.64 -0.08
C THR A 305 -9.88 5.18 1.13
N GLY A 306 -8.93 6.09 0.92
CA GLY A 306 -8.16 6.71 2.02
C GLY A 306 -9.02 7.52 2.99
N ALA A 307 -10.08 8.19 2.51
CA ALA A 307 -11.00 8.92 3.37
C ALA A 307 -11.81 8.02 4.32
N ALA A 308 -12.07 6.77 3.92
CA ALA A 308 -12.86 5.81 4.70
C ALA A 308 -12.06 5.13 5.82
N PHE A 309 -10.73 5.18 5.79
CA PHE A 309 -9.88 4.48 6.77
C PHE A 309 -9.98 5.10 8.17
N GLU A 310 -9.40 6.28 8.37
CA GLU A 310 -9.15 6.79 9.71
C GLU A 310 -10.32 7.62 10.27
N THR A 311 -11.20 8.15 9.41
CA THR A 311 -12.31 9.00 9.84
C THR A 311 -13.35 8.22 10.66
N THR A 312 -13.76 7.03 10.18
CA THR A 312 -14.65 6.13 10.92
C THR A 312 -13.94 5.54 12.14
N ALA A 313 -12.66 5.17 12.00
CA ALA A 313 -11.87 4.61 13.11
C ALA A 313 -11.79 5.58 14.29
N GLN A 314 -11.55 6.87 14.02
CA GLN A 314 -11.51 7.90 15.05
C GLN A 314 -12.85 8.04 15.79
N ALA A 315 -13.97 8.02 15.05
CA ALA A 315 -15.30 8.05 15.67
C ALA A 315 -15.55 6.80 16.54
N LEU A 316 -15.14 5.62 16.08
CA LEU A 316 -15.23 4.37 16.85
C LEU A 316 -14.37 4.42 18.12
N ARG A 317 -13.14 4.96 18.07
CA ARG A 317 -12.31 5.15 19.27
C ARG A 317 -12.98 6.06 20.29
N GLN A 318 -13.55 7.18 19.86
CA GLN A 318 -14.33 8.06 20.73
C GLN A 318 -15.52 7.31 21.36
N VAL A 319 -16.26 6.51 20.58
CA VAL A 319 -17.38 5.71 21.09
C VAL A 319 -16.91 4.72 22.15
N LEU A 320 -15.89 3.91 21.84
CA LEU A 320 -15.39 2.86 22.73
C LEU A 320 -14.81 3.45 24.02
N TYR A 321 -13.99 4.51 23.92
CA TYR A 321 -13.46 5.20 25.09
C TYR A 321 -14.57 5.68 26.02
N GLN A 322 -15.61 6.33 25.48
CA GLN A 322 -16.69 6.89 26.29
C GLN A 322 -17.57 5.81 26.92
N ILE A 323 -17.82 4.72 26.20
CA ILE A 323 -18.57 3.57 26.72
C ILE A 323 -17.80 2.89 27.85
N TYR A 324 -16.55 2.50 27.63
CA TYR A 324 -15.79 1.71 28.60
C TYR A 324 -15.22 2.54 29.75
N SER A 325 -15.10 3.87 29.60
CA SER A 325 -14.77 4.77 30.72
C SER A 325 -15.97 5.10 31.62
N ASN A 326 -17.21 4.76 31.20
CA ASN A 326 -18.42 5.10 31.94
C ASN A 326 -19.37 3.89 32.09
N LYS A 327 -19.29 3.24 33.27
CA LYS A 327 -20.10 2.05 33.60
C LYS A 327 -21.61 2.27 33.47
N ALA A 328 -22.11 3.50 33.69
CA ALA A 328 -23.53 3.79 33.55
C ALA A 328 -23.98 3.79 32.08
N ILE A 329 -23.16 4.38 31.19
CA ILE A 329 -23.40 4.35 29.74
C ILE A 329 -23.33 2.90 29.24
N LEU A 330 -22.27 2.15 29.60
CA LEU A 330 -22.10 0.76 29.21
C LEU A 330 -23.29 -0.12 29.65
N SER A 331 -23.70 -0.01 30.92
CA SER A 331 -24.81 -0.82 31.47
C SER A 331 -26.13 -0.51 30.77
N ARG A 332 -26.44 0.76 30.52
CA ARG A 332 -27.67 1.15 29.83
C ARG A 332 -27.66 0.75 28.36
N LEU A 333 -26.52 0.87 27.68
CA LEU A 333 -26.39 0.41 26.30
C LEU A 333 -26.55 -1.10 26.20
N ARG A 334 -25.94 -1.89 27.10
CA ARG A 334 -26.14 -3.34 27.15
C ARG A 334 -27.60 -3.71 27.40
N ALA A 335 -28.28 -2.99 28.30
CA ALA A 335 -29.71 -3.20 28.56
C ALA A 335 -30.55 -2.95 27.29
N GLU A 336 -30.30 -1.87 26.55
CA GLU A 336 -30.99 -1.62 25.29
C GLU A 336 -30.66 -2.69 24.23
N LEU A 337 -29.38 -3.04 24.07
CA LEU A 337 -28.94 -4.07 23.13
C LEU A 337 -29.54 -5.45 23.45
N SER A 338 -29.81 -5.76 24.71
CA SER A 338 -30.45 -7.03 25.11
C SER A 338 -31.91 -7.17 24.66
N THR A 339 -32.53 -6.10 24.18
CA THR A 339 -33.93 -6.13 23.71
C THR A 339 -34.09 -6.67 22.28
N LEU A 340 -33.01 -6.78 21.52
CA LEU A 340 -33.06 -7.34 20.17
C LEU A 340 -33.09 -8.88 20.20
N PRO A 341 -33.92 -9.54 19.36
CA PRO A 341 -33.88 -10.98 19.16
C PRO A 341 -32.54 -11.46 18.57
N SER A 342 -32.11 -12.67 18.92
CA SER A 342 -30.83 -13.23 18.43
C SER A 342 -30.69 -13.32 16.91
N ALA A 343 -31.79 -13.36 16.16
CA ALA A 343 -31.80 -13.35 14.69
C ALA A 343 -31.71 -11.93 14.07
N ASP A 344 -32.09 -10.89 14.82
CA ASP A 344 -31.98 -9.48 14.41
C ASP A 344 -30.63 -8.86 14.83
N ASP A 345 -29.82 -9.61 15.58
CA ASP A 345 -28.55 -9.17 16.15
C ASP A 345 -27.52 -8.70 15.13
N GLN A 346 -27.70 -9.06 13.87
CA GLN A 346 -26.84 -8.67 12.75
C GLN A 346 -27.56 -7.86 11.67
N ASN A 347 -28.72 -7.26 11.96
CA ASN A 347 -29.42 -6.43 10.98
C ASN A 347 -29.20 -4.94 11.26
N LEU A 348 -28.53 -4.23 10.35
CA LEU A 348 -28.31 -2.78 10.43
C LEU A 348 -29.61 -2.01 10.70
N ALA A 349 -30.71 -2.40 10.06
CA ALA A 349 -32.00 -1.71 10.23
C ALA A 349 -32.59 -1.88 11.64
N ALA A 350 -32.25 -2.95 12.35
CA ALA A 350 -32.63 -3.14 13.75
C ALA A 350 -31.78 -2.26 14.67
N LEU A 351 -30.46 -2.20 14.45
CA LEU A 351 -29.54 -1.35 15.20
C LEU A 351 -29.88 0.14 15.06
N GLU A 352 -30.24 0.60 13.84
CA GLU A 352 -30.66 1.98 13.58
C GLU A 352 -31.92 2.42 14.36
N ARG A 353 -32.72 1.46 14.87
CA ARG A 353 -33.92 1.76 15.65
C ARG A 353 -33.64 1.94 17.14
N LEU A 354 -32.44 1.60 17.60
CA LEU A 354 -32.06 1.68 19.01
C LEU A 354 -31.75 3.14 19.40
N PRO A 355 -32.60 3.79 20.21
CA PRO A 355 -32.49 5.22 20.45
C PRO A 355 -31.25 5.62 21.25
N TYR A 356 -30.79 4.81 22.21
CA TYR A 356 -29.65 5.11 23.06
C TYR A 356 -28.31 4.82 22.36
N LEU A 357 -28.19 3.71 21.61
CA LEU A 357 -27.06 3.47 20.70
C LEU A 357 -26.91 4.64 19.73
N THR A 358 -27.99 5.02 19.05
CA THR A 358 -27.99 6.18 18.14
C THR A 358 -27.53 7.46 18.85
N ALA A 359 -27.99 7.69 20.08
CA ALA A 359 -27.60 8.85 20.88
C ALA A 359 -26.10 8.87 21.19
N ILE A 360 -25.51 7.74 21.55
CA ILE A 360 -24.07 7.60 21.81
C ILE A 360 -23.27 7.91 20.54
N LEU A 361 -23.68 7.35 19.40
CA LEU A 361 -23.00 7.58 18.12
C LEU A 361 -23.11 9.04 17.68
N MET A 362 -24.28 9.67 17.84
CA MET A 362 -24.47 11.10 17.56
C MET A 362 -23.57 11.97 18.44
N GLU A 363 -23.48 11.68 19.74
CA GLU A 363 -22.63 12.45 20.65
C GLU A 363 -21.14 12.28 20.36
N ALA A 364 -20.71 11.07 19.97
CA ALA A 364 -19.35 10.81 19.53
C ALA A 364 -19.00 11.59 18.27
N LEU A 365 -19.88 11.58 17.26
CA LEU A 365 -19.72 12.36 16.03
C LEU A 365 -19.77 13.88 16.28
N ARG A 366 -20.50 14.35 17.31
CA ARG A 366 -20.52 15.76 17.71
C ARG A 366 -19.14 16.20 18.19
N LEU A 367 -18.54 15.44 19.10
CA LEU A 367 -17.24 15.74 19.72
C LEU A 367 -16.04 15.43 18.82
N SER A 368 -16.18 14.43 17.94
CA SER A 368 -15.14 13.99 17.01
C SER A 368 -15.66 14.00 15.56
N PRO A 369 -15.94 15.19 14.98
CA PRO A 369 -16.27 15.28 13.56
C PRO A 369 -15.04 14.88 12.74
N GLY A 370 -15.25 14.07 11.69
CA GLY A 370 -14.15 13.57 10.86
C GLY A 370 -13.27 14.66 10.23
N VAL A 371 -13.81 15.88 10.08
CA VAL A 371 -13.04 17.07 9.69
C VAL A 371 -13.22 18.17 10.74
N ALA A 372 -12.15 18.43 11.50
CA ALA A 372 -12.12 19.44 12.56
C ALA A 372 -11.69 20.84 12.09
N THR A 373 -11.33 21.02 10.82
CA THR A 373 -10.95 22.32 10.24
C THR A 373 -12.09 22.95 9.45
N ARG A 374 -11.94 24.25 9.12
CA ARG A 374 -12.95 25.02 8.39
C ARG A 374 -13.10 24.52 6.95
N LEU A 375 -14.34 24.48 6.47
CA LEU A 375 -14.66 24.06 5.10
C LEU A 375 -15.09 25.24 4.24
N ALA A 376 -14.15 25.98 3.66
CA ALA A 376 -14.50 27.16 2.87
C ALA A 376 -15.35 26.85 1.62
N ARG A 377 -16.29 27.74 1.33
CA ARG A 377 -17.11 27.77 0.10
C ARG A 377 -17.01 29.15 -0.54
N ILE A 378 -17.09 29.16 -1.86
CA ILE A 378 -17.07 30.37 -2.69
C ILE A 378 -18.38 30.41 -3.47
N ALA A 379 -19.09 31.54 -3.39
CA ALA A 379 -20.16 31.86 -4.33
C ALA A 379 -19.54 32.68 -5.48
N PRO A 380 -19.39 32.11 -6.69
CA PRO A 380 -18.70 32.79 -7.78
C PRO A 380 -19.56 33.86 -8.48
N ASP A 381 -20.88 33.77 -8.35
CA ASP A 381 -21.89 34.46 -9.16
C ASP A 381 -22.67 35.53 -8.38
N ARG A 382 -22.46 35.65 -7.06
CA ARG A 382 -23.21 36.56 -6.20
C ARG A 382 -22.45 36.93 -4.95
N ASP A 383 -22.77 38.10 -4.42
CA ASP A 383 -22.37 38.50 -3.08
C ASP A 383 -23.11 37.67 -2.02
N LEU A 384 -22.42 37.36 -0.92
CA LEU A 384 -23.05 36.75 0.25
C LEU A 384 -23.40 37.82 1.26
N VAL A 385 -24.63 37.75 1.78
CA VAL A 385 -25.11 38.71 2.80
C VAL A 385 -25.11 38.04 4.17
N TYR A 386 -24.33 38.58 5.10
CA TYR A 386 -24.30 38.19 6.51
C TYR A 386 -24.62 39.40 7.40
N GLY A 387 -25.86 39.49 7.89
CA GLY A 387 -26.33 40.67 8.62
C GLY A 387 -26.15 41.94 7.78
N LYS A 388 -25.37 42.91 8.29
CA LYS A 388 -25.03 44.15 7.57
C LYS A 388 -23.90 44.01 6.55
N TRP A 389 -23.24 42.85 6.50
CA TRP A 389 -22.06 42.65 5.67
C TRP A 389 -22.45 42.12 4.30
N SER A 390 -22.07 42.85 3.24
CA SER A 390 -22.00 42.30 1.87
C SER A 390 -20.58 41.80 1.62
N ILE A 391 -20.47 40.48 1.46
CA ILE A 391 -19.24 39.76 1.15
C ILE A 391 -19.16 39.63 -0.38
N PRO A 392 -18.12 40.20 -1.01
CA PRO A 392 -18.00 40.17 -2.47
C PRO A 392 -18.01 38.75 -3.04
N SER A 393 -18.62 38.57 -4.21
CA SER A 393 -18.53 37.34 -4.98
C SER A 393 -17.07 36.90 -5.18
N GLY A 394 -16.85 35.57 -5.26
CA GLY A 394 -15.51 35.00 -5.35
C GLY A 394 -14.74 34.93 -4.04
N THR A 395 -15.25 35.51 -2.94
CA THR A 395 -14.61 35.42 -1.61
C THR A 395 -14.83 34.04 -0.97
N PRO A 396 -13.76 33.33 -0.56
CA PRO A 396 -13.87 32.16 0.30
C PRO A 396 -14.41 32.52 1.68
N VAL A 397 -15.49 31.87 2.08
CA VAL A 397 -16.08 31.96 3.42
C VAL A 397 -16.17 30.56 4.01
N GLY A 398 -15.62 30.37 5.21
CA GLY A 398 -15.63 29.09 5.91
C GLY A 398 -16.30 29.15 7.28
N MET A 399 -16.78 28.00 7.74
CA MET A 399 -17.16 27.75 9.13
C MET A 399 -16.54 26.41 9.55
N THR A 400 -16.37 26.23 10.86
CA THR A 400 -15.81 25.00 11.43
C THR A 400 -16.89 24.22 12.20
N ALA A 401 -17.18 22.99 11.78
CA ALA A 401 -18.17 22.14 12.42
C ALA A 401 -17.84 21.88 13.90
N LEU A 402 -16.56 21.63 14.23
CA LEU A 402 -16.12 21.46 15.62
C LEU A 402 -16.45 22.66 16.51
N LEU A 403 -16.24 23.89 16.03
CA LEU A 403 -16.57 25.11 16.80
C LEU A 403 -18.08 25.28 16.98
N MET A 404 -18.86 24.94 15.94
CA MET A 404 -20.32 24.94 16.01
C MET A 404 -20.85 23.88 16.98
N HIS A 405 -20.29 22.67 16.94
CA HIS A 405 -20.63 21.55 17.82
C HIS A 405 -20.22 21.78 19.28
N LYS A 406 -19.26 22.67 19.52
CA LYS A 406 -18.83 23.13 20.84
C LYS A 406 -19.47 24.45 21.27
N ASN A 407 -20.45 24.96 20.52
CA ASN A 407 -21.15 26.18 20.90
C ASN A 407 -22.12 25.88 22.05
N GLU A 408 -21.85 26.46 23.21
CA GLU A 408 -22.63 26.30 24.44
C GLU A 408 -24.10 26.72 24.30
N SER A 409 -24.40 27.67 23.39
CA SER A 409 -25.79 28.07 23.13
C SER A 409 -26.61 27.00 22.40
N LEU A 410 -25.94 26.06 21.73
CA LEU A 410 -26.57 24.92 21.05
C LEU A 410 -26.50 23.65 21.89
N TYR A 411 -25.35 23.44 22.54
CA TYR A 411 -25.04 22.26 23.33
C TYR A 411 -24.54 22.71 24.71
N PRO A 412 -25.43 22.84 25.71
CA PRO A 412 -25.03 23.22 27.08
C PRO A 412 -23.99 22.25 27.64
N ASP A 413 -22.96 22.72 28.35
CA ASP A 413 -21.80 21.87 28.73
C ASP A 413 -21.17 21.15 27.53
N PRO A 414 -20.73 21.88 26.48
CA PRO A 414 -20.42 21.30 25.17
C PRO A 414 -19.27 20.28 25.17
N GLU A 415 -18.40 20.28 26.18
CA GLU A 415 -17.28 19.34 26.29
C GLU A 415 -17.69 18.00 26.94
N LYS A 416 -18.83 17.97 27.64
CA LYS A 416 -19.33 16.74 28.28
C LYS A 416 -19.91 15.81 27.22
N PHE A 417 -19.44 14.56 27.21
CA PHE A 417 -20.08 13.48 26.46
C PHE A 417 -21.40 13.09 27.15
N ASP A 418 -22.51 13.50 26.55
CA ASP A 418 -23.84 13.28 27.11
C ASP A 418 -24.83 12.75 26.05
N PRO A 419 -25.05 11.42 25.99
CA PRO A 419 -26.03 10.83 25.09
C PRO A 419 -27.47 11.32 25.36
N GLU A 420 -27.81 11.77 26.58
CA GLU A 420 -29.18 12.20 26.91
C GLU A 420 -29.62 13.41 26.07
N ARG A 421 -28.67 14.22 25.58
CA ARG A 421 -28.95 15.35 24.66
C ARG A 421 -29.79 14.93 23.46
N TRP A 422 -29.60 13.70 23.03
CA TRP A 422 -30.25 13.15 21.87
C TRP A 422 -31.50 12.37 22.26
N MET A 423 -31.78 12.03 23.51
CA MET A 423 -32.95 11.18 23.82
C MET A 423 -34.29 11.88 23.58
N ASP A 424 -34.34 13.21 23.66
CA ASP A 424 -35.50 13.99 23.26
C ASP A 424 -35.55 14.16 21.73
N ILE A 425 -36.62 13.62 21.10
CA ILE A 425 -36.87 13.72 19.67
C ILE A 425 -36.99 15.17 19.21
N GLU A 426 -37.60 16.05 20.00
CA GLU A 426 -37.74 17.45 19.64
C GLU A 426 -36.41 18.20 19.76
N ALA A 427 -35.57 17.85 20.74
CA ALA A 427 -34.18 18.32 20.81
C ALA A 427 -33.36 17.86 19.59
N ARG A 428 -33.47 16.59 19.20
CA ARG A 428 -32.83 16.07 17.97
C ARG A 428 -33.24 16.86 16.74
N LYS A 429 -34.54 17.10 16.55
CA LYS A 429 -35.06 17.88 15.40
C LYS A 429 -34.54 19.32 15.39
N ARG A 430 -34.45 19.98 16.55
CA ARG A 430 -33.85 21.32 16.66
C ARG A 430 -32.37 21.30 16.30
N ALA A 431 -31.64 20.29 16.77
CA ALA A 431 -30.21 20.14 16.53
C ALA A 431 -29.88 19.76 15.08
N ASP A 432 -30.80 19.16 14.32
CA ASP A 432 -30.56 18.69 12.94
C ASP A 432 -29.85 19.75 12.09
N LYS A 433 -30.32 21.01 12.10
CA LYS A 433 -29.74 22.12 11.32
C LYS A 433 -28.29 22.46 11.66
N THR A 434 -27.85 22.12 12.87
CA THR A 434 -26.54 22.48 13.45
C THR A 434 -25.70 21.26 13.83
N PHE A 435 -26.22 20.05 13.65
CA PHE A 435 -25.48 18.81 13.77
C PHE A 435 -25.01 18.41 12.37
N ALA A 436 -23.73 18.63 12.11
CA ALA A 436 -23.14 18.47 10.78
C ALA A 436 -21.76 17.79 10.81
N PRO A 437 -21.62 16.60 11.43
CA PRO A 437 -20.34 15.87 11.46
C PRO A 437 -19.87 15.45 10.06
N PHE A 438 -20.80 15.35 9.09
CA PHE A 438 -20.53 15.03 7.68
C PHE A 438 -20.61 16.24 6.75
N SER A 439 -20.60 17.46 7.29
CA SER A 439 -20.98 18.71 6.59
C SER A 439 -22.43 18.67 6.09
N ARG A 440 -22.86 19.68 5.31
CA ARG A 440 -24.15 19.75 4.62
C ARG A 440 -24.01 20.21 3.16
N GLY A 441 -25.12 20.20 2.44
CA GLY A 441 -25.27 20.72 1.08
C GLY A 441 -24.75 19.79 -0.01
N THR A 442 -24.52 20.35 -1.20
CA THR A 442 -24.06 19.61 -2.39
C THR A 442 -22.68 18.95 -2.24
N ARG A 443 -21.94 19.31 -1.18
CA ARG A 443 -20.58 18.81 -0.88
C ARG A 443 -20.54 17.97 0.40
N ILE A 444 -21.68 17.41 0.81
CA ILE A 444 -21.77 16.50 1.97
C ILE A 444 -20.93 15.23 1.76
N CYS A 445 -20.47 14.62 2.84
CA CYS A 445 -19.68 13.38 2.82
C CYS A 445 -20.28 12.34 1.85
N LEU A 446 -19.42 11.67 1.08
CA LEU A 446 -19.82 10.60 0.16
C LEU A 446 -20.19 9.32 0.94
N GLY A 447 -19.30 8.89 1.83
CA GLY A 447 -19.43 7.65 2.60
C GLY A 447 -20.27 7.75 3.87
N MET A 448 -21.13 8.78 4.03
CA MET A 448 -21.88 8.99 5.28
C MET A 448 -22.66 7.75 5.72
N HIS A 449 -23.35 7.08 4.81
CA HIS A 449 -24.14 5.89 5.13
C HIS A 449 -23.28 4.68 5.50
N LEU A 450 -22.11 4.53 4.85
CA LEU A 450 -21.15 3.47 5.17
C LEU A 450 -20.58 3.68 6.58
N ALA A 451 -20.15 4.91 6.90
CA ALA A 451 -19.64 5.25 8.23
C ALA A 451 -20.67 5.01 9.34
N TRP A 452 -21.94 5.36 9.12
CA TRP A 452 -23.02 5.03 10.07
C TRP A 452 -23.16 3.52 10.26
N ALA A 453 -23.14 2.73 9.17
CA ALA A 453 -23.26 1.29 9.25
C ALA A 453 -22.12 0.65 10.05
N GLU A 454 -20.87 1.05 9.79
CA GLU A 454 -19.70 0.65 10.57
C GLU A 454 -19.84 0.99 12.06
N LEU A 455 -20.28 2.23 12.36
CA LEU A 455 -20.48 2.69 13.74
C LEU A 455 -21.52 1.87 14.48
N TYR A 456 -22.67 1.58 13.87
CA TYR A 456 -23.70 0.74 14.48
C TYR A 456 -23.20 -0.68 14.72
N ILE A 457 -22.68 -1.32 13.67
CA ILE A 457 -22.34 -2.75 13.69
C ILE A 457 -21.16 -3.01 14.63
N ALA A 458 -20.06 -2.28 14.49
CA ALA A 458 -18.87 -2.52 15.30
C ALA A 458 -19.14 -2.23 16.79
N THR A 459 -19.85 -1.14 17.10
CA THR A 459 -20.19 -0.81 18.51
C THR A 459 -21.07 -1.87 19.14
N ALA A 460 -22.14 -2.30 18.46
CA ALA A 460 -23.04 -3.32 18.98
C ALA A 460 -22.33 -4.66 19.17
N SER A 461 -21.52 -5.10 18.20
CA SER A 461 -20.76 -6.35 18.28
C SER A 461 -19.78 -6.38 19.45
N LEU A 462 -19.02 -5.30 19.65
CA LEU A 462 -18.01 -5.22 20.70
C LEU A 462 -18.64 -5.16 22.10
N VAL A 463 -19.63 -4.28 22.30
CA VAL A 463 -20.26 -4.05 23.63
C VAL A 463 -21.01 -5.26 24.16
N ARG A 464 -21.56 -6.08 23.26
CA ARG A 464 -22.26 -7.33 23.62
C ARG A 464 -21.32 -8.44 24.04
N ARG A 465 -20.14 -8.53 23.42
CA ARG A 465 -19.24 -9.68 23.57
C ARG A 465 -18.16 -9.49 24.62
N PHE A 466 -17.75 -8.25 24.89
CA PHE A 466 -16.57 -7.99 25.70
C PHE A 466 -16.83 -7.02 26.84
N ASP A 467 -16.12 -7.23 27.95
CA ASP A 467 -15.93 -6.26 29.02
C ASP A 467 -14.48 -5.80 28.98
N LEU A 468 -14.23 -4.64 28.37
CA LEU A 468 -12.89 -4.13 28.17
C LEU A 468 -12.52 -3.17 29.31
N GLU A 469 -11.34 -3.37 29.88
CA GLU A 469 -10.70 -2.40 30.77
C GLU A 469 -9.64 -1.63 29.98
N LEU A 470 -9.73 -0.30 30.00
CA LEU A 470 -8.78 0.55 29.30
C LEU A 470 -7.54 0.74 30.17
N ASP A 471 -6.42 0.18 29.73
CA ASP A 471 -5.11 0.43 30.34
C ASP A 471 -4.44 1.65 29.70
N ASN A 472 -3.94 2.57 30.52
CA ASN A 472 -3.22 3.78 30.11
C ASN A 472 -3.92 4.71 29.08
N ALA A 473 -5.24 4.60 28.88
CA ALA A 473 -6.00 5.50 28.01
C ALA A 473 -6.55 6.72 28.76
N GLY A 474 -6.51 7.90 28.14
CA GLY A 474 -7.06 9.13 28.68
C GLY A 474 -7.75 10.00 27.63
N PRO A 475 -8.30 11.17 28.02
CA PRO A 475 -9.01 12.05 27.10
C PRO A 475 -8.16 12.47 25.89
N LYS A 476 -6.85 12.64 26.08
CA LYS A 476 -5.89 13.00 25.02
C LYS A 476 -5.86 12.01 23.84
N ASP A 477 -6.25 10.75 24.05
CA ASP A 477 -6.18 9.70 23.04
C ASP A 477 -7.41 9.68 22.11
N VAL A 478 -8.44 10.47 22.45
CA VAL A 478 -9.70 10.53 21.68
C VAL A 478 -10.18 11.95 21.39
N VAL A 479 -9.74 12.94 22.18
CA VAL A 479 -9.90 14.36 21.87
C VAL A 479 -9.06 14.67 20.63
N PRO A 480 -9.54 15.55 19.72
CA PRO A 480 -8.74 16.07 18.61
C PRO A 480 -7.54 16.90 19.12
N GLU A 481 -6.52 16.27 19.65
CA GLU A 481 -5.18 16.83 19.85
C GLU A 481 -4.26 16.39 18.71
N LEU A 482 -3.30 17.26 18.37
CA LEU A 482 -2.55 17.15 17.13
C LEU A 482 -1.42 16.15 17.30
N ALA A 483 -1.42 15.08 16.50
CA ALA A 483 -0.33 14.12 16.43
C ALA A 483 1.02 14.84 16.26
N GLU A 484 2.05 14.38 16.99
CA GLU A 484 3.42 14.87 16.83
C GLU A 484 3.96 14.47 15.45
N LEU A 485 4.64 15.41 14.78
CA LEU A 485 5.34 15.15 13.52
C LEU A 485 6.61 14.35 13.81
N SER A 486 6.63 13.06 13.44
CA SER A 486 7.90 12.43 13.09
C SER A 486 8.30 12.93 11.69
N PHE A 487 9.49 13.50 11.55
CA PHE A 487 9.99 14.09 10.30
C PHE A 487 10.08 13.08 9.12
N LEU A 488 10.01 11.77 9.40
CA LEU A 488 10.11 10.69 8.42
C LEU A 488 8.76 10.32 7.76
N CYS A 489 7.64 10.34 8.50
CA CYS A 489 6.32 10.01 7.96
C CYS A 489 5.79 11.06 6.96
N ALA A 490 6.38 12.27 6.93
CA ALA A 490 6.02 13.35 6.02
C ALA A 490 6.27 13.02 4.52
N PHE A 491 7.13 12.04 4.23
CA PHE A 491 7.54 11.71 2.88
C PHE A 491 6.55 10.81 2.11
N ALA A 492 5.63 10.11 2.80
CA ALA A 492 4.77 9.08 2.20
C ALA A 492 3.55 9.60 1.42
N LEU A 493 2.85 10.58 2.00
CA LEU A 493 1.46 10.89 1.62
C LEU A 493 1.31 11.82 0.41
N LEU A 494 2.42 12.16 -0.23
CA LEU A 494 2.45 13.10 -1.37
C LEU A 494 2.68 12.41 -2.71
N ALA A 495 2.69 11.08 -2.76
CA ALA A 495 2.86 10.31 -3.98
C ALA A 495 1.56 9.71 -4.54
N PRO A 496 0.66 10.50 -5.16
CA PRO A 496 -0.20 9.92 -6.18
C PRO A 496 0.59 9.67 -7.45
N GLY A 497 0.78 8.38 -7.77
CA GLY A 497 1.39 7.87 -8.99
C GLY A 497 2.78 7.27 -8.75
N ILE A 498 2.84 6.00 -8.33
CA ILE A 498 4.03 5.18 -8.55
C ILE A 498 3.69 4.34 -9.78
N TYR A 499 4.27 4.71 -10.91
CA TYR A 499 4.18 3.95 -12.15
C TYR A 499 4.50 2.48 -11.86
N ALA A 500 3.51 1.62 -12.06
CA ALA A 500 3.67 0.19 -11.86
C ALA A 500 4.27 -0.44 -13.12
N ASN A 501 5.46 -1.02 -12.96
CA ASN A 501 6.07 -1.90 -13.94
C ASN A 501 5.63 -3.35 -13.66
N ALA A 502 5.56 -4.17 -14.70
CA ALA A 502 5.23 -5.60 -14.59
C ALA A 502 6.16 -6.31 -13.58
N VAL A 503 5.60 -7.12 -12.67
CA VAL A 503 6.37 -8.04 -11.81
C VAL A 503 5.60 -9.33 -11.71
N LEU A 504 5.85 -10.29 -12.61
CA LEU A 504 5.32 -11.64 -12.42
C LEU A 504 6.10 -12.29 -11.29
N ARG A 505 5.40 -12.81 -10.27
CA ARG A 505 5.96 -13.60 -9.18
C ARG A 505 5.07 -14.81 -8.97
N PHE A 506 5.60 -16.00 -9.16
CA PHE A 506 4.85 -17.25 -9.05
C PHE A 506 5.77 -18.41 -8.61
N GLY A 507 5.16 -19.45 -8.04
CA GLY A 507 5.87 -20.66 -7.60
C GLY A 507 5.86 -21.74 -8.68
N CYS A 508 6.89 -22.57 -8.66
CA CYS A 508 7.01 -23.74 -9.53
C CYS A 508 7.52 -24.92 -8.69
N SER A 509 6.68 -25.93 -8.48
CA SER A 509 7.06 -27.11 -7.70
C SER A 509 8.19 -27.90 -8.37
N THR A 510 8.88 -28.70 -7.57
CA THR A 510 9.89 -29.65 -8.07
C THR A 510 9.31 -30.58 -9.11
N ILE A 511 9.90 -30.64 -10.32
CA ILE A 511 9.52 -31.66 -11.31
C ILE A 511 10.39 -32.91 -11.19
N VAL A 512 11.70 -32.73 -10.98
CA VAL A 512 12.66 -33.81 -10.71
C VAL A 512 13.95 -33.25 -10.08
N VAL A 513 14.64 -34.08 -9.30
CA VAL A 513 15.99 -33.82 -8.77
C VAL A 513 16.91 -34.92 -9.27
N GLU A 514 17.81 -34.59 -10.19
CA GLU A 514 18.75 -35.54 -10.78
C GLU A 514 19.96 -34.86 -11.41
N ARG A 515 20.91 -35.66 -11.89
CA ARG A 515 22.10 -35.20 -12.61
C ARG A 515 21.85 -35.23 -14.11
N LEU A 516 21.03 -34.30 -14.56
CA LEU A 516 20.87 -33.99 -15.97
C LEU A 516 21.06 -32.50 -16.18
N ASP A 517 21.61 -32.15 -17.34
CA ASP A 517 21.82 -30.77 -17.77
C ASP A 517 21.83 -30.73 -19.30
N PRO A 518 20.65 -30.60 -19.92
CA PRO A 518 20.53 -30.56 -21.37
C PRO A 518 21.09 -29.27 -22.00
N LEU A 519 21.41 -28.25 -21.20
CA LEU A 519 21.98 -27.01 -21.70
C LEU A 519 23.49 -27.14 -21.80
N VAL A 520 24.17 -27.48 -20.69
CA VAL A 520 25.65 -27.52 -20.63
C VAL A 520 26.21 -28.85 -21.13
N THR A 521 25.56 -29.97 -20.82
CA THR A 521 26.05 -31.33 -21.18
C THR A 521 24.98 -32.13 -21.93
N PRO A 522 24.53 -31.67 -23.12
CA PRO A 522 23.42 -32.27 -23.83
C PRO A 522 23.69 -33.74 -24.21
N GLY A 523 22.87 -34.64 -23.68
CA GLY A 523 22.92 -36.09 -23.87
C GLY A 523 23.83 -36.85 -22.90
N GLU A 524 24.44 -36.16 -21.93
CA GLU A 524 25.25 -36.80 -20.88
C GLU A 524 24.35 -37.30 -19.75
N ILE A 525 24.44 -38.60 -19.45
CA ILE A 525 23.70 -39.25 -18.36
C ILE A 525 24.71 -40.06 -17.53
N PRO A 526 25.05 -39.66 -16.29
CA PRO A 526 24.64 -38.44 -15.58
C PRO A 526 25.52 -37.22 -15.90
N SER A 527 24.97 -36.00 -15.80
CA SER A 527 25.73 -34.73 -15.84
C SER A 527 26.66 -34.56 -14.63
N PRO A 528 27.58 -33.59 -14.59
CA PRO A 528 28.61 -33.49 -13.54
C PRO A 528 28.09 -33.34 -12.10
N HIS A 529 26.92 -32.74 -11.87
CA HIS A 529 26.38 -32.47 -10.54
C HIS A 529 24.85 -32.43 -10.51
N VAL A 530 24.27 -32.49 -9.31
CA VAL A 530 22.82 -32.60 -9.10
C VAL A 530 22.13 -31.25 -9.25
N HIS A 531 21.07 -31.22 -10.05
CA HIS A 531 20.21 -30.05 -10.20
C HIS A 531 18.86 -30.27 -9.53
N GLN A 532 18.25 -29.17 -9.10
CA GLN A 532 16.84 -29.06 -8.81
C GLN A 532 16.15 -28.48 -10.04
N ILE A 533 15.18 -29.19 -10.62
CA ILE A 533 14.51 -28.79 -11.86
C ILE A 533 13.04 -28.48 -11.57
N VAL A 534 12.51 -27.44 -12.21
CA VAL A 534 11.07 -27.09 -12.22
C VAL A 534 10.61 -26.67 -13.62
N GLY A 535 9.29 -26.53 -13.79
CA GLY A 535 8.68 -26.01 -15.02
C GLY A 535 8.04 -27.10 -15.87
N GLY A 536 8.22 -27.03 -17.19
CA GLY A 536 7.58 -27.92 -18.16
C GLY A 536 8.09 -29.36 -18.15
N ASN A 537 7.25 -30.34 -18.48
CA ASN A 537 7.67 -31.75 -18.57
C ASN A 537 8.44 -32.14 -19.86
N ALA A 538 8.92 -31.17 -20.62
CA ALA A 538 9.82 -31.39 -21.76
C ALA A 538 11.28 -31.65 -21.34
N PHE A 539 11.61 -31.48 -20.05
CA PHE A 539 12.95 -31.68 -19.54
C PHE A 539 13.43 -33.12 -19.80
N ALA A 540 14.58 -33.26 -20.45
CA ALA A 540 15.17 -34.53 -20.84
C ALA A 540 16.70 -34.39 -20.96
N GLU A 541 17.43 -35.49 -21.13
CA GLU A 541 18.89 -35.48 -21.33
C GLU A 541 19.34 -34.66 -22.54
N ARG A 542 18.49 -34.60 -23.57
CA ARG A 542 18.68 -33.81 -24.79
C ARG A 542 17.32 -33.32 -25.24
N ILE A 543 17.21 -32.01 -25.43
CA ILE A 543 15.97 -31.38 -25.90
C ILE A 543 16.12 -31.10 -27.40
N PRO A 544 15.39 -31.83 -28.27
CA PRO A 544 15.61 -31.83 -29.72
C PRO A 544 15.01 -30.62 -30.44
N GLU A 545 14.04 -29.94 -29.82
CA GLU A 545 13.39 -28.75 -30.34
C GLU A 545 13.93 -27.50 -29.63
N SER A 546 14.08 -26.42 -30.37
CA SER A 546 14.50 -25.13 -29.82
C SER A 546 13.42 -24.50 -28.93
N ASP A 547 12.16 -24.68 -29.32
CA ASP A 547 10.98 -24.26 -28.56
C ASP A 547 10.46 -25.40 -27.67
N VAL A 548 10.78 -25.35 -26.37
CA VAL A 548 10.35 -26.38 -25.42
C VAL A 548 8.84 -26.37 -25.16
N SER A 549 8.15 -25.27 -25.48
CA SER A 549 6.70 -25.15 -25.31
C SER A 549 5.91 -26.05 -26.27
N LEU A 550 6.53 -26.49 -27.38
CA LEU A 550 5.94 -27.43 -28.33
C LEU A 550 6.07 -28.90 -27.88
N LEU A 551 6.95 -29.18 -26.92
CA LEU A 551 7.24 -30.52 -26.41
C LEU A 551 6.50 -30.80 -25.10
N ALA A 552 6.42 -29.80 -24.22
CA ALA A 552 5.78 -29.92 -22.92
C ALA A 552 4.26 -29.86 -23.03
N ASN A 553 3.56 -30.67 -22.24
CA ASN A 553 2.11 -30.68 -22.16
C ASN A 553 1.57 -30.30 -20.76
N CYS A 554 2.44 -30.22 -19.76
CA CYS A 554 2.13 -29.71 -18.43
C CYS A 554 3.32 -28.92 -17.88
N THR A 555 3.09 -28.16 -16.80
CA THR A 555 4.12 -27.42 -16.06
C THR A 555 3.86 -27.48 -14.55
N THR A 556 4.91 -27.46 -13.74
CA THR A 556 4.82 -27.34 -12.29
C THR A 556 4.64 -25.89 -11.81
N CYS A 557 4.64 -24.92 -12.72
CA CYS A 557 4.46 -23.49 -12.43
C CYS A 557 2.98 -23.07 -12.29
N SER A 558 2.71 -22.00 -11.53
CA SER A 558 1.34 -21.50 -11.36
C SER A 558 0.70 -20.99 -12.67
N PHE A 559 1.48 -20.49 -13.63
CA PHE A 559 0.96 -20.07 -14.95
C PHE A 559 1.06 -21.21 -15.97
N THR A 560 -0.06 -21.56 -16.62
CA THR A 560 -0.12 -22.74 -17.51
C THR A 560 0.53 -22.52 -18.88
N GLU A 561 0.70 -21.26 -19.27
CA GLU A 561 1.39 -20.83 -20.47
C GLU A 561 2.92 -20.89 -20.32
N ASP A 562 3.42 -20.98 -19.10
CA ASP A 562 4.85 -21.10 -18.82
C ASP A 562 5.30 -22.57 -18.79
N LEU A 563 5.75 -23.06 -19.94
CA LEU A 563 6.33 -24.39 -20.09
C LEU A 563 7.87 -24.35 -20.11
N SER A 564 8.47 -23.25 -19.64
CA SER A 564 9.92 -23.12 -19.56
C SER A 564 10.52 -24.16 -18.64
N ASN A 565 11.82 -24.43 -18.79
CA ASN A 565 12.58 -25.21 -17.81
C ASN A 565 13.55 -24.30 -17.07
N TYR A 566 13.54 -24.43 -15.75
CA TYR A 566 14.39 -23.69 -14.83
C TYR A 566 15.11 -24.67 -13.92
N TRP A 567 16.43 -24.54 -13.80
CA TRP A 567 17.16 -25.34 -12.83
C TRP A 567 18.35 -24.61 -12.22
N THR A 568 18.81 -25.14 -11.10
CA THR A 568 19.96 -24.64 -10.34
C THR A 568 20.57 -25.78 -9.54
N ALA A 569 21.81 -25.60 -9.10
CA ALA A 569 22.51 -26.54 -8.24
C ALA A 569 21.78 -26.76 -6.90
N ASN A 570 21.87 -27.98 -6.39
CA ASN A 570 21.27 -28.36 -5.11
C ASN A 570 22.21 -28.08 -3.93
N LEU A 571 21.66 -27.87 -2.73
CA LEU A 571 22.43 -27.62 -1.51
C LEU A 571 22.51 -28.89 -0.65
N TYR A 572 23.68 -29.16 -0.09
CA TYR A 572 23.95 -30.28 0.81
C TYR A 572 24.56 -29.79 2.11
N PHE A 573 24.16 -30.39 3.23
CA PHE A 573 24.82 -30.26 4.52
C PHE A 573 25.88 -31.36 4.67
N LYS A 574 27.10 -31.02 5.11
CA LYS A 574 28.16 -31.97 5.45
C LYS A 574 28.28 -32.12 6.97
N ALA A 575 28.00 -33.32 7.47
CA ALA A 575 28.13 -33.64 8.89
C ALA A 575 29.60 -33.83 9.33
N ARG A 576 29.87 -33.72 10.63
CA ARG A 576 31.20 -33.97 11.24
C ARG A 576 31.82 -35.31 10.87
N ASN A 577 31.00 -36.35 10.68
CA ASN A 577 31.46 -37.68 10.27
C ASN A 577 31.85 -37.79 8.77
N GLY A 578 31.75 -36.68 8.02
CA GLY A 578 32.09 -36.60 6.59
C GLY A 578 30.96 -36.93 5.63
N THR A 579 29.81 -37.41 6.12
CA THR A 579 28.64 -37.73 5.29
C THR A 579 27.85 -36.47 4.90
N TYR A 580 27.12 -36.55 3.79
CA TYR A 580 26.34 -35.46 3.21
C TYR A 580 24.85 -35.77 3.26
N LYS A 581 24.02 -34.74 3.46
CA LYS A 581 22.56 -34.83 3.37
C LYS A 581 22.05 -33.67 2.54
N ARG A 582 21.20 -33.95 1.55
CA ARG A 582 20.57 -32.89 0.75
C ARG A 582 19.67 -32.02 1.64
N VAL A 583 19.76 -30.71 1.44
CA VAL A 583 18.90 -29.74 2.11
C VAL A 583 17.61 -29.62 1.30
N GLU A 584 16.48 -29.83 1.96
CA GLU A 584 15.18 -29.74 1.31
C GLU A 584 14.83 -28.29 0.96
N GLN A 585 14.10 -28.09 -0.13
CA GLN A 585 13.51 -26.81 -0.44
C GLN A 585 12.14 -26.68 0.20
N ILE A 586 11.80 -25.48 0.64
CA ILE A 586 10.46 -25.17 1.15
C ILE A 586 9.83 -24.05 0.32
N PRO A 587 8.48 -23.99 0.27
CA PRO A 587 7.77 -22.93 -0.43
C PRO A 587 8.18 -21.55 0.09
N ASN A 588 8.30 -20.60 -0.83
CA ASN A 588 8.50 -19.20 -0.47
C ASN A 588 7.18 -18.61 0.07
N ARG A 589 7.25 -17.43 0.70
CA ARG A 589 6.06 -16.76 1.27
C ARG A 589 4.92 -16.64 0.25
N PHE A 590 3.70 -16.93 0.71
CA PHE A 590 2.46 -16.82 -0.06
C PHE A 590 2.31 -17.82 -1.22
N LEU A 591 3.06 -18.94 -1.21
CA LEU A 591 2.99 -20.01 -2.20
C LEU A 591 2.61 -21.35 -1.54
N ASP A 592 1.67 -21.30 -0.59
CA ASP A 592 1.21 -22.47 0.15
C ASP A 592 0.68 -23.55 -0.81
N GLY A 593 1.21 -24.77 -0.73
CA GLY A 593 0.87 -25.91 -1.59
C GLY A 593 1.94 -26.28 -2.63
N GLU A 594 2.94 -25.43 -2.85
CA GLU A 594 4.14 -25.78 -3.62
C GLU A 594 4.88 -26.95 -2.94
N ILE A 595 5.45 -27.88 -3.72
CA ILE A 595 6.22 -29.02 -3.20
C ILE A 595 7.69 -28.84 -3.58
N GLY A 596 8.50 -28.41 -2.59
CA GLY A 596 9.87 -27.97 -2.82
C GLY A 596 9.88 -26.80 -3.80
N GLY A 597 10.71 -26.89 -4.86
CA GLY A 597 10.59 -26.00 -6.01
C GLY A 597 11.41 -24.72 -5.92
N MET A 598 10.95 -23.71 -6.68
CA MET A 598 11.54 -22.38 -6.72
C MET A 598 10.50 -21.32 -7.10
N THR A 599 10.70 -20.10 -6.59
CA THR A 599 9.93 -18.93 -7.03
C THR A 599 10.59 -18.28 -8.23
N VAL A 600 9.82 -18.10 -9.29
CA VAL A 600 10.28 -17.48 -10.54
C VAL A 600 9.70 -16.07 -10.65
N TYR A 601 10.54 -15.15 -11.09
CA TYR A 601 10.18 -13.75 -11.31
C TYR A 601 10.48 -13.32 -12.74
N TYR A 602 9.54 -12.60 -13.36
CA TYR A 602 9.79 -11.79 -14.56
C TYR A 602 9.42 -10.35 -14.27
N THR A 603 10.42 -9.48 -14.20
CA THR A 603 10.22 -8.06 -13.85
C THR A 603 10.50 -7.16 -15.04
N GLY A 604 9.54 -6.32 -15.39
CA GLY A 604 9.71 -5.21 -16.32
C GLY A 604 10.61 -4.12 -15.72
N PRO A 605 11.22 -3.26 -16.55
CA PRO A 605 12.21 -2.30 -16.08
C PRO A 605 11.57 -1.27 -15.15
N TYR A 606 12.36 -0.65 -14.27
CA TYR A 606 11.84 0.33 -13.30
C TYR A 606 11.50 1.71 -13.91
N ASP A 607 11.63 1.87 -15.23
CA ASP A 607 11.33 3.07 -16.01
C ASP A 607 10.31 2.75 -17.12
N ASP A 608 9.83 3.77 -17.84
CA ASP A 608 8.93 3.59 -18.99
C ASP A 608 9.63 3.00 -20.24
N SER A 609 10.82 2.39 -20.08
CA SER A 609 11.51 1.80 -21.23
C SER A 609 10.82 0.53 -21.69
N LYS A 610 10.76 0.35 -23.01
CA LYS A 610 10.26 -0.90 -23.58
C LYS A 610 11.30 -2.00 -23.38
N VAL A 611 10.84 -3.17 -22.95
CA VAL A 611 11.60 -4.41 -22.95
C VAL A 611 11.03 -5.36 -23.98
N THR A 612 11.92 -6.17 -24.55
CA THR A 612 11.56 -7.29 -25.40
C THR A 612 11.62 -8.55 -24.54
N ALA A 613 10.49 -9.24 -24.38
CA ALA A 613 10.46 -10.54 -23.73
C ALA A 613 11.25 -11.56 -24.55
N PHE A 614 11.69 -12.61 -23.87
CA PHE A 614 12.34 -13.76 -24.50
C PHE A 614 11.41 -14.40 -25.55
N THR A 615 11.99 -15.04 -26.57
CA THR A 615 11.25 -15.70 -27.65
C THR A 615 11.60 -17.18 -27.74
N PRO A 616 10.79 -18.03 -28.40
CA PRO A 616 11.10 -19.43 -28.63
C PRO A 616 12.54 -19.67 -29.12
N GLY A 617 13.24 -20.63 -28.52
CA GLY A 617 14.66 -20.88 -28.78
C GLY A 617 15.63 -20.13 -27.86
N PHE A 618 15.16 -19.21 -27.01
CA PHE A 618 16.02 -18.46 -26.10
C PHE A 618 16.54 -19.33 -24.95
N ARG A 619 17.86 -19.31 -24.72
CA ARG A 619 18.53 -20.08 -23.66
C ARG A 619 19.60 -19.23 -23.01
N MET A 620 19.73 -19.28 -21.69
CA MET A 620 20.79 -18.54 -20.99
C MET A 620 21.23 -19.19 -19.69
N LEU A 621 22.50 -18.95 -19.36
CA LEU A 621 23.09 -19.25 -18.07
C LEU A 621 23.31 -17.96 -17.28
N ALA A 622 23.08 -18.02 -15.97
CA ALA A 622 23.48 -16.99 -15.03
C ALA A 622 24.45 -17.57 -14.02
N GLY A 623 25.60 -16.93 -13.86
CA GLY A 623 26.65 -17.34 -12.92
C GLY A 623 27.70 -18.28 -13.51
N ASP A 624 28.58 -18.80 -12.65
CA ASP A 624 29.69 -19.66 -13.04
C ASP A 624 29.89 -20.79 -12.01
N ALA A 625 29.58 -22.03 -12.40
CA ALA A 625 29.71 -23.22 -11.55
C ALA A 625 31.15 -23.53 -11.11
N ALA A 626 32.17 -22.99 -11.78
CA ALA A 626 33.58 -23.19 -11.45
C ALA A 626 34.13 -22.13 -10.47
N GLN A 627 33.38 -21.05 -10.22
CA GLN A 627 33.86 -19.94 -9.38
C GLN A 627 33.91 -20.36 -7.89
N ARG A 628 35.03 -20.06 -7.21
CA ARG A 628 35.28 -20.39 -5.78
C ARG A 628 35.76 -19.21 -4.94
N ALA A 629 35.77 -18.01 -5.51
CA ALA A 629 36.28 -16.80 -4.88
C ALA A 629 35.33 -15.61 -5.16
N PRO A 630 35.34 -14.57 -4.32
CA PRO A 630 34.54 -13.37 -4.56
C PRO A 630 34.97 -12.65 -5.85
N GLY A 631 34.00 -12.06 -6.55
CA GLY A 631 34.23 -11.33 -7.81
C GLY A 631 33.54 -12.00 -8.99
N GLY A 632 34.12 -11.90 -10.19
CA GLY A 632 33.65 -12.60 -11.39
C GLY A 632 32.22 -12.23 -11.83
N ILE A 633 31.53 -13.22 -12.41
CA ILE A 633 30.13 -13.12 -12.86
C ILE A 633 29.19 -13.16 -11.65
N ASN A 634 29.53 -13.97 -10.64
CA ASN A 634 28.78 -14.12 -9.38
C ASN A 634 29.08 -13.03 -8.34
N LYS A 635 29.17 -11.77 -8.78
CA LYS A 635 29.16 -10.59 -7.88
C LYS A 635 27.72 -10.28 -7.44
N TRP A 636 27.52 -9.29 -6.56
CA TRP A 636 26.22 -8.84 -6.04
C TRP A 636 25.09 -8.68 -7.08
N ASN A 637 25.42 -8.51 -8.36
CA ASN A 637 24.45 -8.36 -9.44
C ASN A 637 23.95 -9.70 -10.02
N GLY A 638 24.66 -10.81 -9.82
CA GLY A 638 24.36 -12.12 -10.41
C GLY A 638 23.75 -13.13 -9.42
N SER A 639 24.22 -13.16 -8.17
CA SER A 639 23.64 -14.03 -7.15
C SER A 639 23.91 -13.54 -5.72
N CYS A 640 23.06 -13.97 -4.79
CA CYS A 640 23.28 -13.78 -3.36
C CYS A 640 22.56 -14.84 -2.53
N PHE A 641 22.95 -14.95 -1.26
CA PHE A 641 22.30 -15.73 -0.23
C PHE A 641 21.75 -14.80 0.84
N ARG A 642 20.58 -15.12 1.41
CA ARG A 642 20.05 -14.48 2.63
C ARG A 642 19.98 -15.51 3.74
N CYS A 643 20.52 -15.15 4.88
CA CYS A 643 20.36 -15.91 6.13
C CYS A 643 19.18 -15.34 6.92
N TYR A 644 18.06 -16.06 6.99
CA TYR A 644 16.89 -15.57 7.72
C TYR A 644 17.12 -15.60 9.23
N ASN A 645 16.88 -14.48 9.89
CA ASN A 645 17.18 -14.30 11.32
C ASN A 645 16.13 -14.91 12.26
N ALA A 646 14.95 -15.28 11.76
CA ALA A 646 13.90 -15.93 12.56
C ALA A 646 13.13 -16.98 11.74
N PRO A 647 12.48 -17.97 12.39
CA PRO A 647 11.60 -18.94 11.75
C PRO A 647 10.52 -18.30 10.88
N ASN A 648 9.98 -19.04 9.90
CA ASN A 648 8.98 -18.56 8.94
C ASN A 648 9.41 -17.27 8.23
N PHE A 649 10.69 -17.17 7.90
CA PHE A 649 11.29 -16.00 7.25
C PHE A 649 11.23 -14.70 8.07
N GLY A 650 10.91 -14.75 9.38
CA GLY A 650 10.59 -13.56 10.18
C GLY A 650 11.71 -12.50 10.23
N GLY A 651 11.33 -11.22 10.28
CA GLY A 651 12.23 -10.09 10.52
C GLY A 651 12.91 -9.46 9.29
N ASP A 652 12.97 -10.16 8.15
CA ASP A 652 13.80 -9.73 7.01
C ASP A 652 12.97 -9.46 5.73
N ASN A 653 12.50 -8.21 5.56
CA ASN A 653 11.57 -7.81 4.48
C ASN A 653 12.20 -7.02 3.31
N TYR A 654 13.52 -6.82 3.32
CA TYR A 654 14.20 -6.09 2.23
C TYR A 654 14.16 -6.86 0.92
N ALA A 655 14.31 -6.14 -0.20
CA ALA A 655 14.48 -6.75 -1.52
C ALA A 655 15.68 -7.74 -1.52
N PRO A 656 15.68 -8.77 -2.39
CA PRO A 656 16.80 -9.69 -2.48
C PRO A 656 18.13 -8.96 -2.76
N CYS A 657 19.24 -9.47 -2.23
CA CYS A 657 20.58 -8.93 -2.46
C CYS A 657 20.75 -7.44 -2.15
N SER A 658 19.95 -6.90 -1.24
CA SER A 658 19.86 -5.45 -0.98
C SER A 658 20.14 -5.08 0.48
N ASP A 659 20.23 -6.05 1.38
CA ASP A 659 20.52 -5.82 2.80
C ASP A 659 21.85 -6.49 3.17
N PRO A 660 22.97 -5.75 3.23
CA PRO A 660 24.27 -6.32 3.53
C PRO A 660 24.40 -6.86 4.96
N SER A 661 23.41 -6.66 5.84
CA SER A 661 23.41 -7.22 7.20
C SER A 661 22.94 -8.67 7.25
N VAL A 662 22.19 -9.12 6.24
CA VAL A 662 21.61 -10.47 6.16
C VAL A 662 21.87 -11.18 4.83
N ASP A 663 22.23 -10.42 3.79
CA ASP A 663 22.62 -10.92 2.48
C ASP A 663 24.14 -11.05 2.37
N THR A 664 24.58 -12.10 1.71
CA THR A 664 25.98 -12.39 1.39
C THR A 664 26.11 -12.89 -0.04
N VAL A 665 27.25 -12.68 -0.68
CA VAL A 665 27.50 -13.26 -2.02
C VAL A 665 27.87 -14.74 -1.90
N GLY A 666 28.68 -15.10 -0.90
CA GLY A 666 28.96 -16.49 -0.55
C GLY A 666 27.93 -17.06 0.42
N LEU A 667 28.07 -18.36 0.73
CA LEU A 667 27.24 -19.03 1.73
C LEU A 667 27.39 -18.36 3.11
N PRO A 668 26.29 -18.18 3.86
CA PRO A 668 26.34 -17.62 5.21
C PRO A 668 27.30 -18.39 6.13
N ASN A 669 28.09 -17.67 6.91
CA ASN A 669 29.05 -18.24 7.86
C ASN A 669 28.48 -18.43 9.27
N LYS A 670 27.15 -18.40 9.41
CA LYS A 670 26.43 -18.55 10.67
C LYS A 670 25.17 -19.38 10.44
N ALA A 671 24.67 -20.01 11.50
CA ALA A 671 23.37 -20.69 11.47
C ALA A 671 22.25 -19.68 11.13
N CYS A 672 21.26 -20.14 10.37
CA CYS A 672 20.16 -19.31 9.87
C CYS A 672 18.84 -19.82 10.45
N PRO A 673 18.32 -19.21 11.53
CA PRO A 673 17.12 -19.67 12.22
C PRO A 673 15.89 -19.91 11.33
N GLY A 674 15.77 -19.17 10.22
CA GLY A 674 14.66 -19.31 9.27
C GLY A 674 15.01 -19.97 7.94
N GLY A 675 16.16 -20.62 7.82
CA GLY A 675 16.64 -21.18 6.56
C GLY A 675 17.53 -20.20 5.77
N ILE A 676 18.01 -20.67 4.62
CA ILE A 676 18.80 -19.87 3.68
C ILE A 676 17.98 -19.66 2.41
N ARG A 677 17.84 -18.41 1.95
CA ARG A 677 17.38 -18.15 0.58
C ARG A 677 18.56 -17.96 -0.33
N THR A 678 18.54 -18.59 -1.50
CA THR A 678 19.42 -18.24 -2.61
C THR A 678 18.65 -17.48 -3.68
N THR A 679 19.25 -16.42 -4.20
CA THR A 679 18.71 -15.63 -5.31
C THR A 679 19.69 -15.69 -6.47
N VAL A 680 19.21 -16.05 -7.66
CA VAL A 680 19.96 -16.01 -8.92
C VAL A 680 19.30 -15.01 -9.86
N ARG A 681 20.06 -14.05 -10.36
CA ARG A 681 19.58 -12.96 -11.22
C ARG A 681 20.18 -13.13 -12.60
N PHE A 682 19.34 -13.14 -13.63
CA PHE A 682 19.82 -13.29 -15.00
C PHE A 682 20.24 -11.94 -15.61
N PRO A 683 21.15 -11.97 -16.60
CA PRO A 683 21.42 -10.84 -17.48
C PRO A 683 20.15 -10.18 -18.04
N THR A 684 20.16 -8.85 -18.18
CA THR A 684 18.98 -8.06 -18.60
C THR A 684 19.20 -7.30 -19.91
N CYS A 685 20.29 -7.57 -20.61
CA CYS A 685 20.66 -6.95 -21.87
C CYS A 685 20.97 -8.02 -22.91
N TRP A 686 20.48 -7.84 -24.12
CA TRP A 686 20.57 -8.81 -25.21
C TRP A 686 21.17 -8.17 -26.47
N ASP A 687 21.96 -8.94 -27.22
CA ASP A 687 22.58 -8.49 -28.48
C ASP A 687 21.57 -8.20 -29.61
N GLY A 688 20.30 -8.59 -29.40
CA GLY A 688 19.20 -8.35 -30.33
C GLY A 688 19.20 -9.28 -31.55
N LYS A 689 20.06 -10.30 -31.57
CA LYS A 689 20.30 -11.16 -32.73
C LYS A 689 20.30 -12.64 -32.39
N ASN A 690 21.07 -13.06 -31.39
CA ASN A 690 21.30 -14.48 -31.09
C ASN A 690 20.40 -14.92 -29.95
N LEU A 691 19.54 -15.91 -30.17
CA LEU A 691 18.68 -16.47 -29.12
C LEU A 691 19.45 -17.37 -28.15
N ASP A 692 20.59 -17.87 -28.60
CA ASP A 692 21.51 -18.66 -27.81
C ASP A 692 22.93 -18.48 -28.36
N SER A 693 23.95 -18.65 -27.51
CA SER A 693 25.36 -18.67 -27.90
C SER A 693 25.96 -20.04 -27.54
N PRO A 694 27.07 -20.47 -28.17
CA PRO A 694 27.69 -21.76 -27.84
C PRO A 694 28.10 -21.93 -26.37
N ASP A 695 28.27 -20.83 -25.65
CA ASP A 695 28.59 -20.75 -24.23
C ASP A 695 27.39 -20.32 -23.36
N HIS A 696 26.21 -20.16 -23.96
CA HIS A 696 24.94 -19.76 -23.34
C HIS A 696 24.96 -18.44 -22.55
N THR A 697 26.02 -17.63 -22.70
CA THR A 697 26.23 -16.40 -21.92
C THR A 697 26.64 -15.21 -22.78
N SER A 698 27.39 -15.40 -23.86
CA SER A 698 27.96 -14.28 -24.65
C SER A 698 26.97 -13.47 -25.48
N HIS A 699 25.74 -13.96 -25.68
CA HIS A 699 24.65 -13.23 -26.35
C HIS A 699 23.85 -12.33 -25.40
N VAL A 700 24.08 -12.43 -24.09
CA VAL A 700 23.44 -11.62 -23.05
C VAL A 700 24.48 -10.94 -22.16
N SER A 701 24.07 -9.87 -21.47
CA SER A 701 24.94 -9.15 -20.55
C SER A 701 24.19 -8.54 -19.38
N TYR A 702 24.87 -8.39 -18.25
CA TYR A 702 24.41 -7.50 -17.20
C TYR A 702 24.59 -6.04 -17.64
N PRO A 703 23.89 -5.08 -17.00
CA PRO A 703 24.09 -3.66 -17.28
C PRO A 703 25.56 -3.24 -17.22
N ALA A 704 25.96 -2.34 -18.11
CA ALA A 704 27.35 -1.85 -18.22
C ALA A 704 27.81 -1.12 -16.93
N SER A 705 26.85 -0.55 -16.20
CA SER A 705 27.03 0.03 -14.87
C SER A 705 25.76 -0.11 -14.06
N GLY A 706 25.88 -0.13 -12.73
CA GLY A 706 24.73 -0.29 -11.82
C GLY A 706 24.14 -1.70 -11.84
N THR A 707 22.86 -1.81 -11.51
CA THR A 707 22.05 -3.02 -11.50
C THR A 707 20.74 -2.81 -12.27
N PHE A 708 19.93 -3.86 -12.40
CA PHE A 708 18.60 -3.75 -12.97
C PHE A 708 17.72 -2.77 -12.16
N GLU A 709 17.78 -2.82 -10.83
CA GLU A 709 17.02 -1.93 -9.92
C GLU A 709 17.46 -0.47 -10.02
N SER A 710 18.73 -0.21 -10.33
CA SER A 710 19.22 1.13 -10.62
C SER A 710 18.98 1.58 -12.07
N ASN A 711 18.25 0.77 -12.86
CA ASN A 711 18.04 0.97 -14.29
C ASN A 711 19.35 1.17 -15.07
N GLY A 712 20.34 0.32 -14.78
CA GLY A 712 21.65 0.37 -15.42
C GLY A 712 21.52 0.27 -16.95
N PRO A 713 22.27 1.08 -17.72
CA PRO A 713 22.21 1.04 -19.17
C PRO A 713 22.81 -0.26 -19.70
N CYS A 714 22.19 -0.79 -20.76
CA CYS A 714 22.79 -1.89 -21.49
C CYS A 714 24.04 -1.44 -22.25
N PRO A 715 25.08 -2.30 -22.36
CA PRO A 715 26.26 -1.98 -23.16
C PRO A 715 25.88 -1.93 -24.65
N ASP A 716 26.65 -1.17 -25.44
CA ASP A 716 26.42 -1.04 -26.89
C ASP A 716 26.47 -2.38 -27.63
N THR A 717 27.16 -3.37 -27.06
CA THR A 717 27.20 -4.75 -27.58
C THR A 717 25.90 -5.52 -27.38
N HIS A 718 25.08 -5.12 -26.40
CA HIS A 718 23.83 -5.79 -26.01
C HIS A 718 22.68 -4.78 -25.86
N PRO A 719 22.28 -4.06 -26.93
CA PRO A 719 21.46 -2.87 -26.80
C PRO A 719 19.99 -3.13 -26.44
N VAL A 720 19.50 -4.37 -26.51
CA VAL A 720 18.09 -4.69 -26.27
C VAL A 720 17.86 -5.01 -24.80
N LYS A 721 16.97 -4.26 -24.14
CA LYS A 721 16.59 -4.54 -22.75
C LYS A 721 15.65 -5.75 -22.69
N LEU A 722 15.94 -6.67 -21.78
CA LEU A 722 15.11 -7.83 -21.44
C LEU A 722 14.40 -7.59 -20.09
N PRO A 723 13.25 -8.25 -19.82
CA PRO A 723 12.74 -8.35 -18.47
C PRO A 723 13.74 -9.10 -17.58
N GLN A 724 13.84 -8.72 -16.30
CA GLN A 724 14.69 -9.44 -15.35
C GLN A 724 14.05 -10.77 -14.97
N LEU A 725 14.67 -11.87 -15.41
CA LEU A 725 14.42 -13.20 -14.86
C LEU A 725 15.21 -13.36 -13.56
N MET A 726 14.55 -13.85 -12.51
CA MET A 726 15.19 -14.13 -11.23
C MET A 726 14.59 -15.38 -10.59
N TYR A 727 15.44 -16.19 -9.97
CA TYR A 727 15.05 -17.35 -9.17
C TYR A 727 15.24 -17.06 -7.69
N GLU A 728 14.30 -17.53 -6.87
CA GLU A 728 14.52 -17.68 -5.43
C GLU A 728 14.28 -19.13 -5.03
N VAL A 729 15.26 -19.72 -4.35
CA VAL A 729 15.14 -21.04 -3.72
C VAL A 729 15.29 -20.85 -2.22
N ILE A 730 14.36 -21.40 -1.45
CA ILE A 730 14.48 -21.43 0.00
C ILE A 730 14.94 -22.82 0.43
N TRP A 731 16.11 -22.88 1.03
CA TRP A 731 16.69 -24.08 1.62
C TRP A 731 16.30 -24.16 3.10
N ASP A 732 15.64 -25.24 3.50
CA ASP A 732 15.33 -25.53 4.90
C ASP A 732 16.59 -26.04 5.62
N THR A 733 17.44 -25.11 5.99
CA THR A 733 18.63 -25.40 6.80
C THR A 733 18.32 -25.50 8.29
N THR A 734 17.07 -25.32 8.70
CA THR A 734 16.69 -25.29 10.12
C THR A 734 17.03 -26.56 10.90
N PRO A 735 16.96 -27.78 10.31
CA PRO A 735 17.39 -29.01 10.99
C PRO A 735 18.89 -29.06 11.30
N PHE A 736 19.69 -28.19 10.66
CA PHE A 736 21.15 -28.17 10.77
C PHE A 736 21.68 -26.95 11.54
N ASN A 737 20.81 -26.23 12.26
CA ASN A 737 21.20 -25.02 13.00
C ASN A 737 21.97 -25.29 14.30
N ASP A 738 22.03 -26.53 14.77
CA ASP A 738 22.82 -26.90 15.94
C ASP A 738 24.33 -26.79 15.63
N PRO A 739 25.08 -25.89 16.29
CA PRO A 739 26.52 -25.74 16.08
C PRO A 739 27.31 -27.02 16.35
N GLU A 740 26.79 -27.96 17.15
CA GLU A 740 27.44 -29.25 17.39
C GLU A 740 27.42 -30.18 16.17
N LEU A 741 26.63 -29.85 15.14
CA LEU A 741 26.64 -30.56 13.87
C LEU A 741 27.70 -29.99 12.90
N TRP A 742 28.17 -28.76 13.14
CA TRP A 742 29.10 -28.03 12.27
C TRP A 742 30.56 -28.46 12.51
N PRO A 743 31.46 -28.29 11.53
CA PRO A 743 32.90 -28.53 11.70
C PRO A 743 33.49 -27.90 12.96
N GLU A 744 34.45 -28.59 13.60
CA GLU A 744 35.09 -28.12 14.85
C GLU A 744 35.84 -26.77 14.68
N ASP A 745 36.26 -26.45 13.46
CA ASP A 745 36.90 -25.18 13.12
C ASP A 745 35.92 -24.01 12.97
N GLY A 746 34.61 -24.27 13.10
CA GLY A 746 33.53 -23.29 12.96
C GLY A 746 33.24 -22.88 11.51
N SER A 747 33.81 -23.57 10.52
CA SER A 747 33.49 -23.32 9.11
C SER A 747 32.04 -23.69 8.78
N GLN A 748 31.46 -22.99 7.78
CA GLN A 748 30.09 -23.24 7.37
C GLN A 748 29.98 -24.62 6.67
N PRO A 749 28.96 -25.45 6.98
CA PRO A 749 28.92 -26.86 6.60
C PRO A 749 28.24 -27.14 5.25
N PHE A 750 27.75 -26.12 4.55
CA PHE A 750 26.95 -26.30 3.34
C PHE A 750 27.80 -26.34 2.07
N TYR A 751 27.42 -27.21 1.15
CA TYR A 751 28.06 -27.42 -0.14
C TYR A 751 26.99 -27.37 -1.23
N LEU A 752 27.21 -26.58 -2.27
CA LEU A 752 26.48 -26.76 -3.51
C LEU A 752 26.93 -28.07 -4.19
N SER A 753 26.05 -28.69 -4.95
CA SER A 753 26.18 -30.06 -5.46
C SER A 753 27.39 -30.31 -6.36
N MET A 754 28.02 -29.27 -6.92
CA MET A 754 29.30 -29.34 -7.65
C MET A 754 30.54 -29.30 -6.72
N GLY A 755 30.34 -29.44 -5.42
CA GLY A 755 31.39 -29.42 -4.40
C GLY A 755 31.85 -28.03 -3.99
N ASP A 756 31.06 -26.99 -4.24
CA ASP A 756 31.38 -25.63 -3.79
C ASP A 756 30.91 -25.37 -2.37
N ASN A 757 31.86 -25.19 -1.43
CA ASN A 757 31.61 -24.77 -0.06
C ASN A 757 31.79 -23.27 0.19
N THR A 758 31.87 -22.48 -0.88
CA THR A 758 32.01 -21.03 -0.79
C THR A 758 30.70 -20.31 -1.14
N GLY A 759 29.86 -20.93 -1.97
CA GLY A 759 28.64 -20.34 -2.53
C GLY A 759 28.87 -19.53 -3.80
N TYR A 760 30.11 -19.19 -4.14
CA TYR A 760 30.43 -18.40 -5.33
C TYR A 760 30.20 -19.15 -6.64
N GLY A 761 30.04 -20.47 -6.60
CA GLY A 761 29.70 -21.33 -7.74
C GLY A 761 28.21 -21.36 -8.07
N GLN A 762 27.39 -20.57 -7.37
CA GLN A 762 25.95 -20.59 -7.60
C GLN A 762 25.60 -20.09 -9.00
N HIS A 763 24.70 -20.80 -9.66
CA HIS A 763 24.27 -20.49 -11.01
C HIS A 763 22.82 -20.90 -11.22
N GLY A 764 22.24 -20.47 -12.35
CA GLY A 764 20.93 -20.89 -12.78
C GLY A 764 20.87 -21.02 -14.30
N ASP A 765 20.02 -21.92 -14.72
CA ASP A 765 19.90 -22.35 -16.10
C ASP A 765 18.48 -22.15 -16.57
N TYR A 766 18.35 -21.59 -17.77
CA TYR A 766 17.07 -21.22 -18.33
C TYR A 766 16.92 -21.68 -19.77
N MET A 767 15.82 -22.39 -20.02
CA MET A 767 15.30 -22.61 -21.36
C MET A 767 13.89 -22.01 -21.46
N PHE A 768 13.74 -21.01 -22.34
CA PHE A 768 12.47 -20.34 -22.55
C PHE A 768 11.42 -21.29 -23.15
N GLY A 769 10.24 -21.32 -22.54
CA GLY A 769 9.10 -22.13 -23.00
C GLY A 769 7.75 -21.48 -22.76
N TRP A 770 7.67 -20.14 -22.67
CA TRP A 770 6.36 -19.50 -22.65
C TRP A 770 5.67 -19.68 -24.00
N LYS A 771 4.39 -20.06 -23.98
CA LYS A 771 3.60 -20.25 -25.20
C LYS A 771 3.38 -18.93 -25.94
N ASP A 772 3.61 -18.97 -27.26
CA ASP A 772 3.38 -17.84 -28.16
C ASP A 772 4.03 -16.54 -27.65
N ASP A 773 3.30 -15.42 -27.68
CA ASP A 773 3.72 -14.12 -27.13
C ASP A 773 3.23 -13.89 -25.68
N ALA A 774 2.84 -14.93 -24.94
CA ALA A 774 2.19 -14.80 -23.62
C ALA A 774 3.00 -13.97 -22.62
N LEU A 775 4.32 -14.19 -22.54
CA LEU A 775 5.17 -13.41 -21.67
C LEU A 775 5.22 -11.92 -22.09
N GLN A 776 5.35 -11.64 -23.39
CA GLN A 776 5.34 -10.27 -23.88
C GLN A 776 4.00 -9.59 -23.57
N ARG A 777 2.87 -10.26 -23.81
CA ARG A 777 1.54 -9.74 -23.47
C ARG A 777 1.41 -9.45 -21.98
N ALA A 778 1.96 -10.31 -21.12
CA ALA A 778 1.93 -10.12 -19.67
C ALA A 778 2.79 -8.92 -19.22
N ILE A 779 3.98 -8.75 -19.81
CA ILE A 779 4.87 -7.61 -19.54
C ILE A 779 4.24 -6.30 -20.06
N ASP A 780 3.73 -6.29 -21.29
CA ASP A 780 3.07 -5.11 -21.89
C ASP A 780 1.79 -4.71 -21.14
N ALA A 781 1.08 -5.70 -20.56
CA ALA A 781 -0.08 -5.48 -19.71
C ALA A 781 0.28 -5.03 -18.28
N ASN A 782 1.57 -4.93 -17.93
CA ASN A 782 2.06 -4.63 -16.58
C ASN A 782 1.47 -5.56 -15.50
N CYS A 783 1.43 -6.87 -15.79
CA CYS A 783 0.93 -7.86 -14.84
C CYS A 783 1.79 -7.93 -13.55
N PHE A 784 1.14 -8.19 -12.40
CA PHE A 784 1.80 -8.15 -11.09
C PHE A 784 1.41 -9.35 -10.21
N GLY A 785 2.40 -9.97 -9.57
CA GLY A 785 2.26 -11.17 -8.76
C GLY A 785 1.79 -12.38 -9.58
N ALA A 786 0.91 -13.18 -8.99
CA ALA A 786 0.25 -14.31 -9.63
C ALA A 786 -1.05 -13.92 -10.37
N ASN A 787 -1.43 -12.64 -10.36
CA ASN A 787 -2.68 -12.15 -10.95
C ASN A 787 -2.43 -11.43 -12.27
N CYS A 788 -2.72 -12.10 -13.39
CA CYS A 788 -2.58 -11.53 -14.73
C CYS A 788 -3.75 -11.95 -15.61
N GLN A 789 -4.53 -11.00 -16.15
CA GLN A 789 -5.67 -11.34 -17.03
C GLN A 789 -5.23 -11.92 -18.38
N GLN A 790 -3.97 -11.70 -18.78
CA GLN A 790 -3.42 -12.21 -20.04
C GLN A 790 -2.93 -13.65 -19.93
N LEU A 791 -2.91 -14.22 -18.71
CA LEU A 791 -2.36 -15.53 -18.38
C LEU A 791 -3.39 -16.35 -17.60
N THR A 792 -3.28 -17.67 -17.71
CA THR A 792 -4.14 -18.63 -17.04
C THR A 792 -3.37 -19.24 -15.87
N THR A 793 -4.00 -19.26 -14.70
CA THR A 793 -3.41 -19.86 -13.50
C THR A 793 -3.99 -21.24 -13.20
N GLN A 794 -3.16 -22.11 -12.62
CA GLN A 794 -3.55 -23.41 -12.08
C GLN A 794 -3.25 -23.48 -10.57
N SER A 795 -3.99 -24.30 -9.84
CA SER A 795 -3.70 -24.60 -8.43
C SER A 795 -2.43 -25.46 -8.31
N PHE A 796 -1.72 -25.37 -7.19
CA PHE A 796 -0.58 -26.26 -6.94
C PHE A 796 -0.99 -27.74 -6.93
N ASP A 797 -2.20 -28.10 -6.50
CA ASP A 797 -2.72 -29.47 -6.63
C ASP A 797 -2.74 -29.99 -8.07
N GLU A 798 -2.90 -29.11 -9.06
CA GLU A 798 -2.84 -29.48 -10.49
C GLU A 798 -1.40 -29.46 -10.98
N ALA A 799 -0.66 -28.40 -10.65
CA ALA A 799 0.75 -28.26 -11.03
C ALA A 799 1.62 -29.42 -10.52
N ASN A 800 1.36 -29.90 -9.30
CA ASN A 800 2.05 -31.02 -8.64
C ASN A 800 1.78 -32.39 -9.32
N LYS A 801 0.81 -32.49 -10.24
CA LYS A 801 0.59 -33.69 -11.05
C LYS A 801 1.56 -33.77 -12.23
N CYS A 802 2.15 -32.65 -12.62
CA CYS A 802 3.14 -32.61 -13.68
C CYS A 802 4.43 -33.27 -13.20
N SER A 803 4.97 -34.19 -13.99
CA SER A 803 6.15 -34.97 -13.61
C SER A 803 6.96 -35.38 -14.84
N VAL A 804 8.25 -35.65 -14.61
CA VAL A 804 9.16 -36.25 -15.59
C VAL A 804 9.69 -37.56 -14.99
N GLN A 805 9.92 -38.54 -15.85
CA GLN A 805 10.53 -39.79 -15.42
C GLN A 805 12.03 -39.57 -15.16
N LYS A 806 12.45 -39.73 -13.89
CA LYS A 806 13.86 -39.73 -13.49
C LYS A 806 14.67 -40.71 -14.34
N LYS A 807 15.79 -40.27 -14.90
CA LYS A 807 16.68 -41.06 -15.77
C LYS A 807 17.91 -41.59 -15.06
N VAL A 808 18.42 -40.83 -14.09
CA VAL A 808 19.60 -41.21 -13.32
C VAL A 808 19.18 -41.99 -12.07
N ASP A 809 19.50 -43.28 -12.03
CA ASP A 809 19.33 -44.12 -10.84
C ASP A 809 20.50 -43.88 -9.85
N GLU A 810 20.45 -42.75 -9.15
CA GLU A 810 21.39 -42.37 -8.10
C GLU A 810 20.62 -41.85 -6.87
N GLU A 811 21.04 -42.29 -5.69
CA GLU A 811 20.52 -41.84 -4.40
C GLU A 811 21.01 -40.41 -4.13
N VAL A 812 20.07 -39.50 -3.89
CA VAL A 812 20.34 -38.06 -3.70
C VAL A 812 19.76 -37.50 -2.41
N ASP A 813 18.90 -38.26 -1.71
CA ASP A 813 18.17 -37.79 -0.53
C ASP A 813 18.71 -38.38 0.76
N GLY A 814 19.23 -39.61 0.73
CA GLY A 814 19.82 -40.28 1.89
C GLY A 814 21.01 -39.54 2.52
N TRP A 815 21.54 -40.11 3.61
CA TRP A 815 22.89 -39.74 4.06
C TRP A 815 23.91 -40.41 3.15
N LEU A 816 24.76 -39.61 2.51
CA LEU A 816 25.67 -40.04 1.45
C LEU A 816 27.11 -39.96 1.92
N ASP A 817 27.94 -40.95 1.61
CA ASP A 817 29.38 -40.92 1.92
C ASP A 817 30.14 -39.86 1.09
N ARG A 818 29.54 -39.39 0.00
CA ARG A 818 30.10 -38.40 -0.92
C ARG A 818 28.99 -37.64 -1.64
N LEU A 819 29.30 -36.46 -2.16
CA LEU A 819 28.39 -35.75 -3.07
C LEU A 819 28.21 -36.57 -4.35
N PRO A 820 26.96 -36.72 -4.85
CA PRO A 820 26.69 -37.37 -6.13
C PRO A 820 27.53 -36.72 -7.26
N GLY A 821 28.18 -37.56 -8.07
CA GLY A 821 29.06 -37.11 -9.17
C GLY A 821 30.52 -36.83 -8.84
N MET A 822 30.94 -36.84 -7.56
CA MET A 822 32.35 -36.68 -7.20
C MET A 822 33.07 -38.03 -7.05
N SER A 823 34.29 -38.18 -7.61
CA SER A 823 35.12 -39.40 -7.50
C SER A 823 36.06 -39.37 -6.28
N MET A 824 36.50 -40.54 -5.79
CA MET A 824 37.35 -40.68 -4.58
C MET A 824 38.75 -40.04 -4.67
N GLN A 825 39.21 -39.57 -5.83
CA GLN A 825 40.62 -39.23 -6.06
C GLN A 825 41.01 -37.76 -5.83
N SER A 826 40.08 -36.85 -5.51
CA SER A 826 40.39 -35.41 -5.41
C SER A 826 40.60 -34.85 -3.99
N MET A 827 40.59 -35.69 -2.94
CA MET A 827 40.85 -35.25 -1.56
C MET A 827 42.33 -35.38 -1.13
N THR A 828 43.26 -35.01 -2.01
CA THR A 828 44.64 -34.68 -1.60
C THR A 828 44.91 -33.23 -1.95
N TRP A 829 44.51 -32.32 -1.08
CA TRP A 829 45.12 -31.00 -1.02
C TRP A 829 46.25 -31.07 0.00
N THR A 830 47.47 -30.95 -0.52
CA THR A 830 48.69 -30.77 0.27
C THR A 830 48.54 -29.56 1.19
N SER A 831 48.99 -29.76 2.44
CA SER A 831 49.13 -28.82 3.56
C SER A 831 49.43 -27.36 3.21
#